data_AF-A0A3A6MID0-F1
#
_entry.id   AF-A0A3A6MID0-F1
#
_cell.length_a   1.000
_cell.length_b   1.000
_cell.length_c   1.000
_cell.angle_alpha   90.00
_cell.angle_beta   90.00
_cell.angle_gamma   90.00
#
_symmetry.space_group_name_H-M   'P 1'
#
loop_
_entity.id
_entity.type
_entity.pdbx_description
1 polymer ?
#
loop_
_entity_poly.entity_id
_entity_poly.type
_entity_poly.pdbx_seq_one_letter_code
_entity_poly.pdbx_strand_id
1 'polypeptide(L)'
;MMKKVTFFFLVIATLTTTFYSCKTNTDDLWDSIHQLDGRVTSLEELCKQMNGNISSLQKLVQALQDNNSITMVTPVKQGEKTIGYTISFTKGEPITIYHGEKGDKGEQGDKGDTGDNGKDGTTPTIGVKQHADGIYYWTLNGDWLRDNSGNMIKAEGKDGADGEQGEEGKAGITPQLKIEDGYWWVSYGEDSGWIQLDKAIADSKNCIFEEVTQDDDYVYFNLTNGTQIRIPKSRSLSISFYEEGLGVVTNEFQFKEGETKELNYTVKGNKEKAIVKAELLNNDGTYTLKTLPTNETRGVLIVKANTLIALNQIIITISDSEKTIMSTIYVSSKPTDPNIIIVHRAGTLANILKEYNKESITQLKIIGYLNNDDIRTLNNLPQLAYLDMEDVYMDRDSSISFSEKNSLVSIILPKTLKEIIGYAFSGCSNLKEIDIPSSVTSIGYSAFEGCRELAHIELPSGLKTIEECTFMECNSLAGELTIPSGVTSIGGWAFQNCSNLTGDLEIPSSVTSIGEGAFIGCGFTGRLVLPDNITIIPNNAFYNCSKFTGELIIPSGVTSIGKGAFQNCSGFEGDIIIPAKVTLIGESAFHGCYKGVPSKIYCKALIPPVIGDGSFWGYYALYVPIGSAEDYRTKNNWDRYSFTNGVEEIEFVESN
;
A
#
# COMPACT_ATOMS: atom_id res chain seq x y z
N MET A 1 -34.85 51.01 -37.63
CA MET A 1 -35.04 50.48 -39.00
C MET A 1 -34.29 51.39 -39.96
N MET A 2 -33.34 50.82 -40.70
CA MET A 2 -32.81 51.29 -41.99
C MET A 2 -32.05 52.63 -42.12
N LYS A 3 -30.79 52.46 -42.57
CA LYS A 3 -30.16 53.10 -43.75
C LYS A 3 -29.82 54.60 -43.65
N LYS A 4 -28.53 54.89 -43.64
CA LYS A 4 -27.71 55.30 -44.81
C LYS A 4 -28.04 56.74 -45.26
N VAL A 5 -27.14 57.69 -44.99
CA VAL A 5 -26.09 58.17 -45.92
C VAL A 5 -26.55 59.39 -46.73
N THR A 6 -25.77 60.47 -46.60
CA THR A 6 -25.57 61.64 -47.50
C THR A 6 -26.71 62.58 -47.85
N PHE A 7 -26.47 63.87 -47.56
CA PHE A 7 -26.56 65.02 -48.49
C PHE A 7 -25.87 66.20 -47.77
N PHE A 8 -24.57 66.50 -47.93
CA PHE A 8 -23.83 67.06 -49.08
C PHE A 8 -24.43 68.39 -49.61
N PHE A 9 -23.66 69.46 -49.40
CA PHE A 9 -23.76 70.85 -49.93
C PHE A 9 -24.95 71.72 -49.50
N LEU A 10 -24.67 72.88 -48.87
CA LEU A 10 -24.61 74.19 -49.56
C LEU A 10 -24.72 75.38 -48.56
N VAL A 11 -23.65 75.73 -47.85
CA VAL A 11 -23.36 77.13 -47.49
C VAL A 11 -21.91 77.42 -47.85
N ILE A 12 -21.68 77.51 -49.16
CA ILE A 12 -20.69 78.40 -49.76
C ILE A 12 -21.49 79.30 -50.70
N ALA A 13 -21.61 80.57 -50.34
CA ALA A 13 -21.91 81.73 -51.18
C ALA A 13 -22.20 82.86 -50.18
N THR A 14 -21.32 83.82 -49.91
CA THR A 14 -20.71 84.73 -50.87
C THR A 14 -19.37 85.26 -50.35
N LEU A 15 -18.27 84.66 -50.81
CA LEU A 15 -17.05 85.38 -51.17
C LEU A 15 -16.41 84.55 -52.29
N THR A 16 -16.98 84.75 -53.47
CA THR A 16 -16.43 84.36 -54.75
C THR A 16 -15.14 85.12 -54.97
N THR A 17 -14.02 84.43 -55.15
CA THR A 17 -13.33 84.34 -56.45
C THR A 17 -11.93 83.74 -56.26
N THR A 18 -11.62 82.77 -57.13
CA THR A 18 -10.28 82.25 -57.48
C THR A 18 -9.54 81.37 -56.46
N PHE A 19 -9.54 80.08 -56.78
CA PHE A 19 -8.72 78.95 -56.27
C PHE A 19 -8.98 78.49 -54.82
N TYR A 20 -10.15 77.86 -54.67
CA TYR A 20 -10.46 76.75 -53.74
C TYR A 20 -9.27 75.76 -53.58
N SER A 21 -8.98 75.13 -52.45
CA SER A 21 -9.37 75.25 -51.04
C SER A 21 -8.57 74.15 -50.35
N CYS A 22 -7.92 74.49 -49.23
CA CYS A 22 -7.26 73.62 -48.26
C CYS A 22 -7.67 72.15 -48.23
N LYS A 23 -6.69 71.25 -48.30
CA LYS A 23 -6.43 70.37 -47.16
C LYS A 23 -5.11 70.80 -46.55
N THR A 24 -5.25 71.50 -45.44
CA THR A 24 -4.20 71.90 -44.52
C THR A 24 -3.33 70.72 -44.11
N ASN A 25 -2.12 71.04 -43.65
CA ASN A 25 -1.24 70.29 -42.75
C ASN A 25 -1.97 69.83 -41.46
N THR A 26 -3.04 69.08 -41.64
CA THR A 26 -3.80 68.38 -40.61
C THR A 26 -3.62 66.89 -40.80
N ASP A 27 -3.58 66.38 -42.03
CA ASP A 27 -3.49 64.95 -42.30
C ASP A 27 -2.14 64.36 -41.82
N ASP A 28 -0.99 65.03 -42.03
CA ASP A 28 0.32 64.56 -41.51
C ASP A 28 0.47 64.66 -39.98
N LEU A 29 -0.24 65.61 -39.36
CA LEU A 29 -0.23 65.85 -37.91
C LEU A 29 -1.14 64.84 -37.21
N TRP A 30 -2.29 64.52 -37.81
CA TRP A 30 -3.18 63.44 -37.38
C TRP A 30 -2.57 62.06 -37.62
N ASP A 31 -1.82 61.83 -38.70
CA ASP A 31 -1.13 60.55 -38.95
C ASP A 31 0.01 60.31 -37.96
N SER A 32 0.75 61.37 -37.57
CA SER A 32 1.79 61.29 -36.52
C SER A 32 1.17 61.07 -35.13
N ILE A 33 0.06 61.74 -34.81
CA ILE A 33 -0.70 61.53 -33.57
C ILE A 33 -1.30 60.13 -33.52
N HIS A 34 -1.83 59.61 -34.64
CA HIS A 34 -2.40 58.27 -34.72
C HIS A 34 -1.35 57.14 -34.69
N GLN A 35 -0.14 57.38 -35.22
CA GLN A 35 0.98 56.45 -35.04
C GLN A 35 1.53 56.43 -33.60
N LEU A 36 1.56 57.57 -32.90
CA LEU A 36 1.90 57.65 -31.48
C LEU A 36 0.83 56.99 -30.60
N ASP A 37 -0.44 57.31 -30.81
CA ASP A 37 -1.58 56.71 -30.10
C ASP A 37 -1.65 55.19 -30.37
N GLY A 38 -1.36 54.76 -31.60
CA GLY A 38 -1.27 53.34 -31.97
C GLY A 38 -0.09 52.61 -31.34
N ARG A 39 1.09 53.23 -31.24
CA ARG A 39 2.28 52.66 -30.56
C ARG A 39 2.11 52.65 -29.04
N VAL A 40 1.50 53.70 -28.46
CA VAL A 40 1.15 53.80 -27.03
C VAL A 40 0.10 52.77 -26.67
N THR A 41 -0.99 52.68 -27.44
CA THR A 41 -2.02 51.65 -27.25
C THR A 41 -1.42 50.26 -27.39
N SER A 42 -0.58 50.01 -28.40
CA SER A 42 0.06 48.69 -28.59
C SER A 42 1.05 48.33 -27.48
N LEU A 43 1.82 49.28 -26.96
CA LEU A 43 2.75 49.06 -25.84
C LEU A 43 2.00 48.89 -24.51
N GLU A 44 0.91 49.64 -24.29
CA GLU A 44 -0.01 49.47 -23.17
C GLU A 44 -0.74 48.11 -23.23
N GLU A 45 -1.14 47.65 -24.41
CA GLU A 45 -1.75 46.33 -24.64
C GLU A 45 -0.72 45.20 -24.42
N LEU A 46 0.52 45.37 -24.90
CA LEU A 46 1.63 44.43 -24.69
C LEU A 46 1.99 44.33 -23.20
N CYS A 47 2.10 45.46 -22.50
CA CYS A 47 2.34 45.50 -21.05
C CYS A 47 1.20 44.88 -20.23
N LYS A 48 -0.05 44.98 -20.70
CA LYS A 48 -1.22 44.30 -20.10
C LYS A 48 -1.20 42.78 -20.33
N GLN A 49 -0.67 42.31 -21.46
CA GLN A 49 -0.66 40.89 -21.83
C GLN A 49 0.55 40.10 -21.30
N MET A 50 1.69 40.76 -21.04
CA MET A 50 2.97 40.07 -20.82
C MET A 50 3.18 39.41 -19.42
N ASN A 51 2.42 39.76 -18.38
CA ASN A 51 2.94 39.62 -17.02
C ASN A 51 2.55 38.40 -16.15
N GLY A 52 1.71 37.47 -16.62
CA GLY A 52 1.35 36.26 -15.84
C GLY A 52 1.71 34.92 -16.47
N ASN A 53 1.75 34.85 -17.81
CA ASN A 53 1.79 33.59 -18.55
C ASN A 53 2.96 33.46 -19.53
N ILE A 54 3.83 34.48 -19.70
CA ILE A 54 4.92 34.41 -20.68
C ILE A 54 6.01 33.42 -20.28
N SER A 55 6.44 33.39 -19.01
CA SER A 55 7.45 32.40 -18.58
C SER A 55 6.92 30.96 -18.67
N SER A 56 5.66 30.74 -18.28
CA SER A 56 5.01 29.43 -18.40
C SER A 56 4.75 29.04 -19.86
N LEU A 57 4.38 29.98 -20.74
CA LEU A 57 4.29 29.75 -22.18
C LEU A 57 5.64 29.49 -22.83
N GLN A 58 6.71 30.19 -22.43
CA GLN A 58 8.06 29.92 -22.93
C GLN A 58 8.52 28.52 -22.54
N LYS A 59 8.27 28.09 -21.29
CA LYS A 59 8.53 26.71 -20.87
C LYS A 59 7.63 25.70 -21.59
N LEU A 60 6.37 26.03 -21.86
CA LEU A 60 5.44 25.19 -22.63
C LEU A 60 5.88 25.04 -24.09
N VAL A 61 6.28 26.14 -24.74
CA VAL A 61 6.80 26.17 -26.11
C VAL A 61 8.14 25.43 -26.17
N GLN A 62 9.02 25.59 -25.18
CA GLN A 62 10.26 24.82 -25.07
C GLN A 62 9.96 23.32 -24.92
N ALA A 63 9.01 22.93 -24.07
CA ALA A 63 8.60 21.53 -23.93
C ALA A 63 8.03 20.96 -25.24
N LEU A 64 7.28 21.75 -26.01
CA LEU A 64 6.79 21.39 -27.34
C LEU A 64 7.93 21.26 -28.37
N GLN A 65 8.93 22.15 -28.33
CA GLN A 65 10.11 22.10 -29.20
C GLN A 65 11.03 20.90 -28.87
N ASP A 66 11.12 20.54 -27.60
CA ASP A 66 11.91 19.40 -27.11
C ASP A 66 11.15 18.07 -27.19
N ASN A 67 9.93 18.07 -27.75
CA ASN A 67 9.07 16.89 -27.92
C ASN A 67 8.68 16.16 -26.62
N ASN A 68 8.64 16.87 -25.49
CA ASN A 68 8.38 16.28 -24.17
C ASN A 68 6.89 15.97 -23.96
N SER A 69 6.59 14.75 -23.51
CA SER A 69 5.22 14.33 -23.14
C SER A 69 4.88 14.66 -21.67
N ILE A 70 3.60 14.92 -21.38
CA ILE A 70 3.09 15.21 -20.02
C ILE A 70 2.90 13.91 -19.21
N THR A 71 3.39 13.86 -17.98
CA THR A 71 3.24 12.71 -17.07
C THR A 71 2.14 12.91 -16.03
N MET A 72 1.88 14.15 -15.60
CA MET A 72 0.90 14.46 -14.55
C MET A 72 0.39 15.90 -14.68
N VAL A 73 -0.89 16.11 -14.35
CA VAL A 73 -1.51 17.44 -14.18
C VAL A 73 -2.23 17.47 -12.83
N THR A 74 -1.81 18.37 -11.95
CA THR A 74 -2.34 18.50 -10.59
C THR A 74 -3.03 19.85 -10.43
N PRO A 75 -4.33 19.90 -10.08
CA PRO A 75 -5.01 21.15 -9.78
C PRO A 75 -4.39 21.84 -8.56
N VAL A 76 -4.10 23.13 -8.69
CA VAL A 76 -3.70 24.00 -7.57
C VAL A 76 -4.97 24.60 -6.98
N LYS A 77 -5.27 24.28 -5.72
CA LYS A 77 -6.51 24.69 -5.06
C LYS A 77 -6.26 25.73 -3.98
N GLN A 78 -7.18 26.68 -3.84
CA GLN A 78 -7.29 27.58 -2.71
C GLN A 78 -8.70 27.43 -2.13
N GLY A 79 -8.83 26.73 -1.00
CA GLY A 79 -10.12 26.21 -0.55
C GLY A 79 -10.66 25.17 -1.54
N GLU A 80 -11.95 25.26 -1.88
CA GLU A 80 -12.57 24.39 -2.89
C GLU A 80 -12.38 24.87 -4.33
N LYS A 81 -11.87 26.09 -4.53
CA LYS A 81 -11.68 26.70 -5.86
C LYS A 81 -10.32 26.30 -6.45
N THR A 82 -10.32 25.74 -7.66
CA THR A 82 -9.10 25.54 -8.45
C THR A 82 -8.66 26.89 -9.02
N ILE A 83 -7.43 27.28 -8.70
CA ILE A 83 -6.82 28.56 -9.08
C ILE A 83 -5.64 28.37 -10.05
N GLY A 84 -5.41 27.16 -10.54
CA GLY A 84 -4.30 26.83 -11.42
C GLY A 84 -4.07 25.33 -11.58
N TYR A 85 -3.04 24.99 -12.34
CA TYR A 85 -2.57 23.62 -12.57
C TYR A 85 -1.04 23.56 -12.57
N THR A 86 -0.48 22.57 -11.88
CA THR A 86 0.92 22.18 -12.02
C THR A 86 1.01 21.01 -13.00
N ILE A 87 1.86 21.15 -14.01
CA ILE A 87 2.04 20.20 -15.11
C ILE A 87 3.46 19.66 -15.07
N SER A 88 3.59 18.33 -15.00
CA SER A 88 4.88 17.63 -15.00
C SER A 88 5.14 16.97 -16.34
N PHE A 89 6.40 16.98 -16.77
CA PHE A 89 6.83 16.40 -18.05
C PHE A 89 7.70 15.17 -17.84
N THR A 90 7.91 14.40 -18.90
CA THR A 90 8.86 13.28 -18.97
C THR A 90 10.31 13.72 -18.74
N LYS A 91 10.66 14.96 -19.09
CA LYS A 91 11.96 15.59 -18.88
C LYS A 91 11.78 17.09 -18.65
N GLY A 92 12.59 17.70 -17.79
CA GLY A 92 12.52 19.12 -17.43
C GLY A 92 11.74 19.40 -16.14
N GLU A 93 11.76 20.64 -15.67
CA GLU A 93 11.04 21.05 -14.46
C GLU A 93 9.53 21.16 -14.72
N PRO A 94 8.68 20.83 -13.73
CA PRO A 94 7.25 21.12 -13.79
C PRO A 94 6.97 22.61 -14.01
N ILE A 95 5.88 22.91 -14.71
CA ILE A 95 5.38 24.28 -14.83
C ILE A 95 4.09 24.44 -14.04
N THR A 96 3.89 25.60 -13.43
CA THR A 96 2.61 25.94 -12.81
C THR A 96 1.97 27.08 -13.58
N ILE A 97 0.71 26.90 -13.94
CA ILE A 97 -0.13 27.88 -14.61
C ILE A 97 -1.25 28.25 -13.66
N TYR A 98 -1.41 29.53 -13.35
CA TYR A 98 -2.51 30.01 -12.51
C TYR A 98 -3.64 30.56 -13.38
N HIS A 99 -4.90 30.33 -12.99
CA HIS A 99 -6.09 30.93 -13.60
C HIS A 99 -7.05 31.38 -12.48
N GLY A 100 -7.49 32.64 -12.48
CA GLY A 100 -8.50 33.05 -11.49
C GLY A 100 -8.94 34.51 -11.56
N GLU A 101 -10.24 34.73 -11.34
CA GLU A 101 -10.81 36.01 -10.91
C GLU A 101 -10.69 36.17 -9.39
N LYS A 102 -10.47 37.42 -8.96
CA LYS A 102 -10.21 37.90 -7.59
C LYS A 102 -11.17 37.29 -6.54
N GLY A 103 -10.65 36.95 -5.37
CA GLY A 103 -11.47 36.72 -4.16
C GLY A 103 -12.10 38.02 -3.65
N ASP A 104 -13.27 37.95 -3.02
CA ASP A 104 -13.99 39.11 -2.50
C ASP A 104 -13.13 39.94 -1.53
N LYS A 105 -13.36 41.26 -1.52
CA LYS A 105 -12.79 42.15 -0.50
C LYS A 105 -13.34 41.72 0.86
N GLY A 106 -12.46 41.34 1.79
CA GLY A 106 -12.84 41.18 3.20
C GLY A 106 -13.50 42.46 3.74
N GLU A 107 -14.45 42.29 4.66
CA GLU A 107 -15.20 43.39 5.25
C GLU A 107 -14.27 44.46 5.83
N GLN A 108 -14.62 45.71 5.57
CA GLN A 108 -13.94 46.89 6.08
C GLN A 108 -14.11 46.93 7.61
N GLY A 109 -13.05 46.61 8.36
CA GLY A 109 -12.98 46.84 9.79
C GLY A 109 -12.91 48.34 10.09
N ASP A 110 -13.74 48.81 11.02
CA ASP A 110 -13.83 50.20 11.44
C ASP A 110 -12.55 50.70 12.11
N LYS A 111 -12.04 51.82 11.58
CA LYS A 111 -11.12 52.81 12.19
C LYS A 111 -9.69 52.35 12.54
N GLY A 112 -8.72 53.08 11.99
CA GLY A 112 -7.40 53.24 12.60
C GLY A 112 -6.28 53.45 11.59
N ASP A 113 -5.63 54.60 11.69
CA ASP A 113 -4.49 55.03 10.90
C ASP A 113 -3.24 54.12 11.02
N THR A 114 -2.59 53.94 9.87
CA THR A 114 -1.15 53.81 9.59
C THR A 114 -0.24 52.99 10.54
N GLY A 115 0.26 51.87 10.00
CA GLY A 115 1.57 51.28 10.28
C GLY A 115 1.95 50.34 9.12
N ASP A 116 3.06 50.63 8.43
CA ASP A 116 3.35 50.25 7.04
C ASP A 116 3.40 48.76 6.69
N ASN A 117 2.56 48.35 5.74
CA ASN A 117 2.95 47.41 4.69
C ASN A 117 3.04 48.24 3.40
N GLY A 118 4.23 48.27 2.79
CA GLY A 118 4.48 49.02 1.56
C GLY A 118 3.39 48.79 0.52
N LYS A 119 2.91 49.88 -0.08
CA LYS A 119 1.86 49.83 -1.11
C LYS A 119 2.21 48.79 -2.17
N ASP A 120 1.25 47.94 -2.50
CA ASP A 120 1.33 47.04 -3.64
C ASP A 120 1.76 47.83 -4.89
N GLY A 121 2.78 47.35 -5.59
CA GLY A 121 3.29 47.99 -6.80
C GLY A 121 2.23 47.97 -7.90
N THR A 122 1.89 49.14 -8.46
CA THR A 122 1.06 49.26 -9.66
C THR A 122 1.92 49.08 -10.90
N THR A 123 1.44 48.40 -11.94
CA THR A 123 2.13 48.34 -13.24
C THR A 123 2.48 49.76 -13.70
N PRO A 124 3.76 50.09 -13.92
CA PRO A 124 4.13 51.42 -14.36
C PRO A 124 3.50 51.70 -15.72
N THR A 125 2.68 52.75 -15.79
CA THR A 125 2.06 53.20 -17.05
C THR A 125 2.96 54.26 -17.65
N ILE A 126 3.67 53.92 -18.72
CA ILE A 126 4.43 54.90 -19.49
C ILE A 126 3.50 55.52 -20.52
N GLY A 127 3.27 56.83 -20.40
CA GLY A 127 2.42 57.60 -21.29
C GLY A 127 3.19 58.70 -22.01
N VAL A 128 2.49 59.44 -22.84
CA VAL A 128 3.00 60.67 -23.47
C VAL A 128 1.98 61.77 -23.23
N LYS A 129 2.44 62.96 -22.82
CA LYS A 129 1.56 64.11 -22.58
C LYS A 129 2.15 65.36 -23.23
N GLN A 130 1.30 66.16 -23.88
CA GLN A 130 1.72 67.46 -24.42
C GLN A 130 1.90 68.44 -23.27
N HIS A 131 3.06 69.06 -23.20
CA HIS A 131 3.35 70.12 -22.26
C HIS A 131 2.90 71.47 -22.85
N ALA A 132 2.84 72.52 -22.03
CA ALA A 132 2.31 73.83 -22.41
C ALA A 132 3.11 74.54 -23.53
N ASP A 133 4.33 74.08 -23.81
CA ASP A 133 5.19 74.52 -24.91
C ASP A 133 4.82 73.89 -26.27
N GLY A 134 3.84 72.98 -26.29
CA GLY A 134 3.40 72.26 -27.48
C GLY A 134 4.21 71.00 -27.79
N ILE A 135 5.24 70.69 -26.99
CA ILE A 135 6.08 69.49 -27.14
C ILE A 135 5.51 68.34 -26.32
N TYR A 136 5.61 67.13 -26.85
CA TYR A 136 5.19 65.93 -26.14
C TYR A 136 6.35 65.36 -25.31
N TYR A 137 6.09 65.01 -24.05
CA TYR A 137 7.05 64.41 -23.14
C TYR A 137 6.53 63.07 -22.62
N TRP A 138 7.45 62.14 -22.35
CA TRP A 138 7.13 60.88 -21.71
C TRP A 138 6.66 61.11 -20.27
N THR A 139 5.71 60.30 -19.81
CA THR A 139 5.21 60.28 -18.44
C THR A 139 5.34 58.89 -17.85
N LEU A 140 5.52 58.81 -16.52
CA LEU A 140 5.46 57.57 -15.75
C LEU A 140 4.34 57.72 -14.72
N ASN A 141 3.33 56.86 -14.79
CA ASN A 141 2.13 56.91 -13.96
C ASN A 141 1.42 58.27 -14.00
N GLY A 142 1.52 58.98 -15.13
CA GLY A 142 0.91 60.30 -15.33
C GLY A 142 1.78 61.50 -14.95
N ASP A 143 2.90 61.29 -14.25
CA ASP A 143 3.88 62.33 -13.92
C ASP A 143 4.96 62.44 -15.00
N TRP A 144 5.55 63.63 -15.17
CA TRP A 144 6.60 63.85 -16.18
C TRP A 144 7.82 62.97 -15.91
N LEU A 145 8.19 62.14 -16.89
CA LEU A 145 9.38 61.32 -16.81
C LEU A 145 10.62 62.21 -16.99
N ARG A 146 11.61 62.04 -16.10
CA ARG A 146 12.82 62.87 -16.05
C ARG A 146 14.08 62.03 -16.13
N ASP A 147 15.12 62.59 -16.74
CA ASP A 147 16.46 62.00 -16.76
C ASP A 147 17.17 62.10 -15.40
N ASN A 148 18.35 61.49 -15.29
CA ASN A 148 19.18 61.52 -14.06
C ASN A 148 19.68 62.93 -13.67
N SER A 149 19.48 63.93 -14.53
CA SER A 149 19.81 65.35 -14.28
C SER A 149 18.56 66.19 -13.96
N GLY A 150 17.36 65.59 -13.95
CA GLY A 150 16.09 66.24 -13.61
C GLY A 150 15.34 66.88 -14.78
N ASN A 151 15.80 66.76 -16.02
CA ASN A 151 15.13 67.33 -17.20
C ASN A 151 14.02 66.42 -17.71
N MET A 152 12.92 66.98 -18.23
CA MET A 152 11.82 66.20 -18.82
C MET A 152 12.25 65.54 -20.14
N ILE A 153 11.90 64.27 -20.34
CA ILE A 153 12.30 63.51 -21.53
C ILE A 153 11.30 63.72 -22.66
N LYS A 154 11.74 64.34 -23.77
CA LYS A 154 10.91 64.57 -24.96
C LYS A 154 10.53 63.24 -25.62
N ALA A 155 9.28 63.14 -26.08
CA ALA A 155 8.73 61.97 -26.76
C ALA A 155 8.71 62.12 -28.30
N GLU A 156 9.55 63.01 -28.84
CA GLU A 156 9.64 63.27 -30.28
C GLU A 156 10.65 62.31 -30.93
N GLY A 157 10.23 61.59 -31.97
CA GLY A 157 11.13 60.91 -32.91
C GLY A 157 10.65 61.15 -34.34
N LYS A 158 11.40 61.94 -35.10
CA LYS A 158 11.32 61.92 -36.57
C LYS A 158 12.39 60.94 -37.07
N ASP A 159 12.06 60.11 -38.06
CA ASP A 159 13.05 59.71 -39.04
C ASP A 159 13.60 60.98 -39.69
N GLY A 160 14.92 61.08 -39.82
CA GLY A 160 15.55 62.22 -40.49
C GLY A 160 15.04 62.39 -41.91
N ALA A 161 14.18 63.39 -42.11
CA ALA A 161 13.88 64.05 -43.38
C ALA A 161 13.40 65.48 -42.98
N ASP A 162 14.15 66.58 -43.15
CA ASP A 162 15.18 66.91 -44.13
C ASP A 162 16.25 67.78 -43.44
N GLY A 163 17.48 67.28 -43.33
CA GLY A 163 18.65 68.14 -43.22
C GLY A 163 19.07 68.59 -44.62
N GLU A 164 19.78 69.73 -44.72
CA GLU A 164 20.68 69.94 -45.86
C GLU A 164 21.55 68.68 -46.03
N GLN A 165 21.85 68.32 -47.28
CA GLN A 165 22.60 67.12 -47.66
C GLN A 165 23.87 66.94 -46.79
N GLY A 166 23.86 66.07 -45.77
CA GLY A 166 25.07 65.90 -44.94
C GLY A 166 25.01 65.08 -43.65
N GLU A 167 24.05 65.24 -42.73
CA GLU A 167 24.03 64.46 -41.47
C GLU A 167 22.60 64.16 -40.95
N GLU A 168 22.40 62.93 -40.46
CA GLU A 168 21.15 62.47 -39.82
C GLU A 168 20.98 63.14 -38.44
N GLY A 169 19.78 63.68 -38.17
CA GLY A 169 19.41 64.08 -36.81
C GLY A 169 19.31 62.86 -35.89
N LYS A 170 19.70 62.98 -34.61
CA LYS A 170 19.58 61.87 -33.64
C LYS A 170 18.11 61.46 -33.46
N ALA A 171 17.84 60.15 -33.55
CA ALA A 171 16.53 59.58 -33.30
C ALA A 171 15.99 59.94 -31.91
N GLY A 172 14.67 60.11 -31.81
CA GLY A 172 13.97 60.19 -30.53
C GLY A 172 14.20 58.93 -29.70
N ILE A 173 14.48 59.07 -28.41
CA ILE A 173 14.77 57.90 -27.58
C ILE A 173 13.46 57.29 -27.07
N THR A 174 13.19 56.05 -27.46
CA THR A 174 12.09 55.24 -26.90
C THR A 174 12.59 54.55 -25.63
N PRO A 175 11.93 54.73 -24.47
CA PRO A 175 12.28 53.98 -23.27
C PRO A 175 12.18 52.46 -23.49
N GLN A 176 13.17 51.71 -23.02
CA GLN A 176 13.20 50.25 -23.01
C GLN A 176 12.80 49.73 -21.62
N LEU A 177 12.07 48.62 -21.57
CA LEU A 177 11.65 47.97 -20.33
C LEU A 177 12.13 46.52 -20.28
N LYS A 178 12.49 46.04 -19.09
CA LYS A 178 12.73 44.61 -18.83
C LYS A 178 12.27 44.21 -17.43
N ILE A 179 12.11 42.91 -17.21
CA ILE A 179 11.91 42.34 -15.87
C ILE A 179 13.11 41.46 -15.55
N GLU A 180 13.77 41.75 -14.44
CA GLU A 180 14.94 41.03 -13.96
C GLU A 180 14.86 40.96 -12.43
N ASP A 181 15.11 39.78 -11.87
CA ASP A 181 15.01 39.48 -10.43
C ASP A 181 13.66 39.82 -9.78
N GLY A 182 12.57 39.77 -10.54
CA GLY A 182 11.21 40.03 -10.06
C GLY A 182 10.82 41.51 -9.96
N TYR A 183 11.63 42.42 -10.51
CA TYR A 183 11.35 43.86 -10.57
C TYR A 183 11.30 44.35 -12.01
N TRP A 184 10.51 45.39 -12.25
CA TRP A 184 10.55 46.15 -13.49
C TRP A 184 11.81 47.01 -13.55
N TRP A 185 12.37 47.17 -14.75
CA TRP A 185 13.50 48.05 -15.01
C TRP A 185 13.22 48.88 -16.26
N VAL A 186 13.66 50.13 -16.28
CA VAL A 186 13.56 51.04 -17.43
C VAL A 186 14.93 51.59 -17.83
N SER A 187 15.19 51.70 -19.13
CA SER A 187 16.35 52.38 -19.71
C SER A 187 15.86 53.41 -20.73
N TYR A 188 16.56 54.52 -20.85
CA TYR A 188 16.17 55.65 -21.71
C TYR A 188 17.15 55.81 -22.88
N GLY A 189 17.69 54.70 -23.40
CA GLY A 189 18.65 54.67 -24.51
C GLY A 189 20.03 54.15 -24.11
N GLU A 190 20.87 53.85 -25.11
CA GLU A 190 22.12 53.09 -24.95
C GLU A 190 23.11 53.70 -23.95
N ASP A 191 23.08 55.01 -23.73
CA ASP A 191 24.02 55.72 -22.84
C ASP A 191 23.47 56.01 -21.42
N SER A 192 22.22 55.61 -21.10
CA SER A 192 21.50 56.09 -19.90
C SER A 192 21.48 55.13 -18.69
N GLY A 193 21.87 53.87 -18.88
CA GLY A 193 21.81 52.83 -17.84
C GLY A 193 20.38 52.34 -17.52
N TRP A 194 20.27 51.27 -16.72
CA TRP A 194 18.98 50.70 -16.28
C TRP A 194 18.61 51.18 -14.88
N ILE A 195 17.37 51.64 -14.71
CA ILE A 195 16.79 52.08 -13.45
C ILE A 195 15.76 51.06 -12.99
N GLN A 196 15.91 50.56 -11.76
CA GLN A 196 14.96 49.64 -11.14
C GLN A 196 13.69 50.40 -10.73
N LEU A 197 12.55 49.82 -11.07
CA LEU A 197 11.21 50.26 -10.71
C LEU A 197 10.61 49.27 -9.67
N ASP A 198 9.27 49.20 -9.61
CA ASP A 198 8.54 48.35 -8.67
C ASP A 198 8.51 46.86 -9.04
N LYS A 199 8.10 46.01 -8.07
CA LYS A 199 8.03 44.55 -8.21
C LYS A 199 7.00 44.14 -9.27
N ALA A 200 7.39 43.25 -10.18
CA ALA A 200 6.52 42.78 -11.26
C ALA A 200 5.57 41.68 -10.75
N ILE A 201 4.35 42.05 -10.37
CA ILE A 201 3.28 41.13 -9.94
C ILE A 201 2.11 41.26 -10.91
N ALA A 202 1.59 40.13 -11.42
CA ALA A 202 0.49 40.11 -12.38
C ALA A 202 -0.84 40.54 -11.72
N ASP A 203 -1.47 41.57 -12.28
CA ASP A 203 -2.85 41.93 -11.93
C ASP A 203 -3.80 40.96 -12.66
N SER A 204 -4.46 40.11 -11.90
CA SER A 204 -5.25 38.91 -12.25
C SER A 204 -6.43 39.04 -13.23
N LYS A 205 -6.42 39.96 -14.21
CA LYS A 205 -7.65 40.33 -14.93
C LYS A 205 -7.84 39.90 -16.38
N ASN A 206 -6.90 39.21 -17.04
CA ASN A 206 -7.18 38.50 -18.30
C ASN A 206 -6.18 37.35 -18.51
N CYS A 207 -6.55 36.14 -18.10
CA CYS A 207 -5.75 34.95 -18.41
C CYS A 207 -5.87 34.64 -19.93
N ILE A 208 -4.75 34.31 -20.58
CA ILE A 208 -4.79 33.80 -21.97
C ILE A 208 -5.43 32.41 -22.05
N PHE A 209 -5.43 31.66 -20.94
CA PHE A 209 -6.02 30.33 -20.83
C PHE A 209 -7.46 30.46 -20.33
N GLU A 210 -8.40 29.98 -21.14
CA GLU A 210 -9.80 29.80 -20.78
C GLU A 210 -9.93 28.61 -19.82
N GLU A 211 -9.31 27.48 -20.16
CA GLU A 211 -9.26 26.29 -19.32
C GLU A 211 -8.13 25.33 -19.75
N VAL A 212 -7.77 24.42 -18.85
CA VAL A 212 -6.93 23.26 -19.16
C VAL A 212 -7.77 22.01 -18.93
N THR A 213 -8.03 21.26 -20.01
CA THR A 213 -8.80 20.02 -19.98
C THR A 213 -7.94 18.85 -20.43
N GLN A 214 -8.39 17.61 -20.20
CA GLN A 214 -7.62 16.43 -20.54
C GLN A 214 -8.52 15.23 -20.87
N ASP A 215 -8.04 14.35 -21.74
CA ASP A 215 -8.56 13.00 -21.94
C ASP A 215 -7.47 11.95 -21.67
N ASP A 216 -7.68 10.70 -22.06
CA ASP A 216 -6.72 9.60 -21.85
C ASP A 216 -5.40 9.80 -22.61
N ASP A 217 -5.43 10.58 -23.69
CA ASP A 217 -4.37 10.65 -24.69
C ASP A 217 -3.65 12.02 -24.72
N TYR A 218 -4.34 13.10 -24.38
CA TYR A 218 -3.87 14.48 -24.52
C TYR A 218 -4.27 15.39 -23.35
N VAL A 219 -3.51 16.46 -23.18
CA VAL A 219 -3.89 17.67 -22.42
C VAL A 219 -4.14 18.79 -23.41
N TYR A 220 -5.26 19.48 -23.23
CA TYR A 220 -5.72 20.59 -24.07
C TYR A 220 -5.61 21.90 -23.28
N PHE A 221 -4.87 22.85 -23.83
CA PHE A 221 -4.83 24.22 -23.35
C PHE A 221 -5.75 25.05 -24.23
N ASN A 222 -6.94 25.35 -23.73
CA ASN A 222 -7.91 26.20 -24.42
C ASN A 222 -7.57 27.64 -24.10
N LEU A 223 -7.26 28.41 -25.13
CA LEU A 223 -7.01 29.84 -25.01
C LEU A 223 -8.31 30.62 -25.17
N THR A 224 -8.43 31.76 -24.51
CA THR A 224 -9.64 32.62 -24.53
C THR A 224 -10.00 33.16 -25.91
N ASN A 225 -9.11 33.07 -26.90
CA ASN A 225 -9.39 33.40 -28.30
C ASN A 225 -9.92 32.21 -29.14
N GLY A 226 -10.20 31.07 -28.50
CA GLY A 226 -10.66 29.84 -29.15
C GLY A 226 -9.54 28.95 -29.72
N THR A 227 -8.27 29.34 -29.59
CA THR A 227 -7.13 28.49 -30.00
C THR A 227 -6.93 27.37 -28.99
N GLN A 228 -6.77 26.14 -29.46
CA GLN A 228 -6.46 24.98 -28.62
C GLN A 228 -5.04 24.48 -28.90
N ILE A 229 -4.19 24.46 -27.88
CA ILE A 229 -2.88 23.79 -27.94
C ILE A 229 -3.04 22.39 -27.36
N ARG A 230 -2.64 21.36 -28.12
CA ARG A 230 -2.77 19.95 -27.73
C ARG A 230 -1.40 19.33 -27.48
N ILE A 231 -1.18 18.77 -26.28
CA ILE A 231 0.08 18.10 -25.91
C ILE A 231 -0.20 16.64 -25.52
N PRO A 232 0.52 15.64 -26.08
CA PRO A 232 0.30 14.24 -25.75
C PRO A 232 0.71 13.91 -24.31
N LYS A 233 -0.07 13.05 -23.66
CA LYS A 233 0.33 12.41 -22.40
C LYS A 233 1.34 11.31 -22.67
N SER A 234 2.32 11.16 -21.79
CA SER A 234 3.25 10.03 -21.84
C SER A 234 2.46 8.77 -21.54
N ARG A 235 2.27 7.91 -22.54
CA ARG A 235 1.75 6.58 -22.31
C ARG A 235 2.87 5.72 -21.77
N SER A 236 2.63 5.00 -20.68
CA SER A 236 3.52 3.92 -20.27
C SER A 236 3.64 2.93 -21.41
N LEU A 237 4.84 2.84 -21.99
CA LEU A 237 5.15 1.78 -22.94
C LEU A 237 4.80 0.44 -22.24
N SER A 238 4.05 -0.41 -22.92
CA SER A 238 3.64 -1.71 -22.41
C SER A 238 3.42 -2.67 -23.56
N ILE A 239 3.50 -3.97 -23.27
CA ILE A 239 3.20 -5.04 -24.20
C ILE A 239 2.23 -6.01 -23.53
N SER A 240 1.31 -6.57 -24.32
CA SER A 240 0.39 -7.60 -23.88
C SER A 240 0.42 -8.77 -24.86
N PHE A 241 0.38 -10.00 -24.36
CA PHE A 241 0.38 -11.22 -25.16
C PHE A 241 -0.96 -11.96 -25.04
N TYR A 242 -1.38 -12.61 -26.10
CA TYR A 242 -2.54 -13.49 -26.10
C TYR A 242 -2.38 -14.58 -27.17
N GLU A 243 -3.03 -15.71 -26.95
CA GLU A 243 -3.16 -16.80 -27.92
C GLU A 243 -4.58 -16.73 -28.54
N GLU A 244 -4.68 -16.85 -29.86
CA GLU A 244 -5.98 -16.79 -30.54
C GLU A 244 -6.88 -17.94 -30.08
N GLY A 245 -8.16 -17.62 -29.82
CA GLY A 245 -9.15 -18.60 -29.33
C GLY A 245 -9.27 -18.71 -27.81
N LEU A 246 -8.31 -18.20 -27.03
CA LEU A 246 -8.36 -18.22 -25.55
C LEU A 246 -9.08 -17.01 -24.94
N GLY A 247 -9.12 -15.86 -25.63
CA GLY A 247 -9.81 -14.65 -25.16
C GLY A 247 -9.23 -14.01 -23.89
N VAL A 248 -8.06 -14.47 -23.43
CA VAL A 248 -7.38 -14.00 -22.21
C VAL A 248 -5.99 -13.47 -22.58
N VAL A 249 -5.67 -12.28 -22.09
CA VAL A 249 -4.30 -11.73 -22.12
C VAL A 249 -3.52 -12.40 -20.99
N THR A 250 -2.43 -13.08 -21.32
CA THR A 250 -1.58 -13.80 -20.37
C THR A 250 -0.11 -13.73 -20.79
N ASN A 251 0.79 -13.82 -19.83
CA ASN A 251 2.22 -13.94 -20.06
C ASN A 251 2.73 -15.34 -19.66
N GLU A 252 1.82 -16.30 -19.47
CA GLU A 252 2.13 -17.67 -19.04
C GLU A 252 1.59 -18.65 -20.08
N PHE A 253 2.48 -19.45 -20.68
CA PHE A 253 2.12 -20.40 -21.72
C PHE A 253 2.71 -21.78 -21.43
N GLN A 254 1.87 -22.80 -21.52
CA GLN A 254 2.25 -24.19 -21.37
C GLN A 254 2.28 -24.89 -22.73
N PHE A 255 3.24 -25.79 -22.90
CA PHE A 255 3.51 -26.51 -24.15
C PHE A 255 3.57 -28.02 -23.93
N LYS A 256 3.03 -28.80 -24.87
CA LYS A 256 3.35 -30.22 -25.04
C LYS A 256 4.65 -30.37 -25.81
N GLU A 257 5.30 -31.54 -25.67
CA GLU A 257 6.51 -31.86 -26.44
C GLU A 257 6.27 -31.71 -27.95
N GLY A 258 7.13 -30.94 -28.62
CA GLY A 258 7.01 -30.65 -30.05
C GLY A 258 5.96 -29.58 -30.42
N GLU A 259 5.17 -29.08 -29.47
CA GLU A 259 4.12 -28.09 -29.74
C GLU A 259 4.71 -26.75 -30.19
N THR A 260 4.05 -26.12 -31.16
CA THR A 260 4.35 -24.76 -31.61
C THR A 260 3.13 -23.88 -31.37
N LYS A 261 3.32 -22.75 -30.69
CA LYS A 261 2.27 -21.76 -30.46
C LYS A 261 2.62 -20.42 -31.06
N GLU A 262 1.59 -19.73 -31.55
CA GLU A 262 1.65 -18.36 -32.03
C GLU A 262 1.14 -17.41 -30.95
N LEU A 263 2.06 -16.68 -30.31
CA LEU A 263 1.73 -15.73 -29.25
C LEU A 263 1.59 -14.34 -29.88
N ASN A 264 0.37 -13.89 -30.07
CA ASN A 264 0.10 -12.55 -30.60
C ASN A 264 0.45 -11.52 -29.53
N TYR A 265 1.16 -10.46 -29.94
CA TYR A 265 1.48 -9.35 -29.06
C TYR A 265 0.92 -8.02 -29.57
N THR A 266 0.55 -7.15 -28.64
CA THR A 266 0.18 -5.76 -28.91
C THR A 266 0.98 -4.84 -27.99
N VAL A 267 1.69 -3.89 -28.59
CA VAL A 267 2.40 -2.81 -27.90
C VAL A 267 1.46 -1.61 -27.76
N LYS A 268 1.35 -1.05 -26.55
CA LYS A 268 0.68 0.21 -26.27
C LYS A 268 1.74 1.22 -25.80
N GLY A 269 1.79 2.40 -26.42
CA GLY A 269 2.84 3.39 -26.15
C GLY A 269 2.99 4.40 -27.29
N ASN A 270 4.05 5.22 -27.27
CA ASN A 270 4.37 6.14 -28.38
C ASN A 270 4.70 5.31 -29.62
N LYS A 271 3.95 5.54 -30.69
CA LYS A 271 3.69 4.54 -31.75
C LYS A 271 4.79 4.48 -32.81
N GLU A 272 5.76 5.37 -32.77
CA GLU A 272 6.80 5.44 -33.79
C GLU A 272 7.92 4.43 -33.49
N LYS A 273 7.93 3.33 -34.26
CA LYS A 273 9.04 2.37 -34.36
C LYS A 273 9.41 1.61 -33.08
N ALA A 274 8.43 1.08 -32.35
CA ALA A 274 8.71 0.14 -31.26
C ALA A 274 9.38 -1.14 -31.80
N ILE A 275 10.65 -1.36 -31.45
CA ILE A 275 11.40 -2.58 -31.77
C ILE A 275 11.14 -3.59 -30.65
N VAL A 276 10.54 -4.73 -31.00
CA VAL A 276 10.33 -5.85 -30.09
C VAL A 276 11.41 -6.91 -30.34
N LYS A 277 12.21 -7.20 -29.33
CA LYS A 277 13.17 -8.32 -29.31
C LYS A 277 12.73 -9.35 -28.29
N ALA A 278 12.90 -10.63 -28.60
CA ALA A 278 12.57 -11.73 -27.72
C ALA A 278 13.76 -12.68 -27.64
N GLU A 279 14.20 -12.99 -26.44
CA GLU A 279 15.34 -13.86 -26.17
C GLU A 279 14.99 -14.83 -25.05
N LEU A 280 15.48 -16.07 -25.14
CA LEU A 280 15.35 -17.03 -24.04
C LEU A 280 16.32 -16.65 -22.94
N LEU A 281 15.84 -16.63 -21.70
CA LEU A 281 16.69 -16.47 -20.53
C LEU A 281 17.72 -17.60 -20.46
N ASN A 282 17.26 -18.85 -20.62
CA ASN A 282 18.13 -20.02 -20.75
C ASN A 282 18.02 -20.58 -22.18
N ASN A 283 19.07 -20.43 -22.98
CA ASN A 283 19.10 -20.94 -24.35
C ASN A 283 19.72 -22.35 -24.41
N ASP A 284 19.12 -23.30 -23.68
CA ASP A 284 19.55 -24.70 -23.57
C ASP A 284 18.99 -25.62 -24.68
N GLY A 285 18.25 -25.05 -25.63
CA GLY A 285 17.62 -25.76 -26.74
C GLY A 285 16.24 -26.35 -26.43
N THR A 286 15.72 -26.18 -25.21
CA THR A 286 14.36 -26.64 -24.83
C THR A 286 13.25 -25.92 -25.59
N TYR A 287 13.48 -24.64 -25.90
CA TYR A 287 12.58 -23.82 -26.71
C TYR A 287 13.32 -23.19 -27.89
N THR A 288 12.58 -22.90 -28.95
CA THR A 288 13.05 -22.05 -30.05
C THR A 288 12.06 -20.91 -30.28
N LEU A 289 12.60 -19.74 -30.58
CA LEU A 289 11.83 -18.50 -30.74
C LEU A 289 12.00 -17.92 -32.13
N LYS A 290 10.91 -17.40 -32.68
CA LYS A 290 10.92 -16.57 -33.88
C LYS A 290 9.93 -15.42 -33.74
N THR A 291 10.43 -14.20 -33.80
CA THR A 291 9.59 -12.99 -33.78
C THR A 291 9.23 -12.59 -35.21
N LEU A 292 7.93 -12.37 -35.46
CA LEU A 292 7.36 -11.93 -36.73
C LEU A 292 6.54 -10.65 -36.52
N PRO A 293 7.15 -9.45 -36.66
CA PRO A 293 6.42 -8.19 -36.58
C PRO A 293 5.40 -8.07 -37.73
N THR A 294 4.15 -7.74 -37.41
CA THR A 294 3.10 -7.48 -38.40
C THR A 294 3.04 -5.98 -38.73
N ASN A 295 3.19 -5.12 -37.72
CA ASN A 295 3.32 -3.67 -37.86
C ASN A 295 4.04 -3.07 -36.63
N GLU A 296 4.10 -1.74 -36.52
CA GLU A 296 4.79 -1.00 -35.45
C GLU A 296 4.26 -1.29 -34.03
N THR A 297 3.05 -1.84 -33.90
CA THR A 297 2.39 -2.08 -32.61
C THR A 297 1.95 -3.53 -32.41
N ARG A 298 2.14 -4.41 -33.40
CA ARG A 298 1.63 -5.79 -33.38
C ARG A 298 2.59 -6.76 -34.06
N GLY A 299 2.57 -7.99 -33.59
CA GLY A 299 3.25 -9.10 -34.25
C GLY A 299 2.95 -10.42 -33.56
N VAL A 300 3.66 -11.44 -34.01
CA VAL A 300 3.54 -12.81 -33.50
C VAL A 300 4.90 -13.27 -33.00
N LEU A 301 4.94 -13.80 -31.79
CA LEU A 301 6.07 -14.56 -31.28
C LEU A 301 5.75 -16.05 -31.45
N ILE A 302 6.44 -16.71 -32.36
CA ILE A 302 6.34 -18.17 -32.54
C ILE A 302 7.28 -18.82 -31.54
N VAL A 303 6.71 -19.64 -30.66
CA VAL A 303 7.46 -20.42 -29.67
C VAL A 303 7.24 -21.89 -29.98
N LYS A 304 8.33 -22.63 -30.19
CA LYS A 304 8.30 -24.08 -30.35
C LYS A 304 9.01 -24.74 -29.19
N ALA A 305 8.30 -25.63 -28.51
CA ALA A 305 8.88 -26.50 -27.50
C ALA A 305 9.51 -27.73 -28.18
N ASN A 306 10.78 -28.00 -27.89
CA ASN A 306 11.51 -29.13 -28.45
C ASN A 306 11.35 -30.35 -27.51
N THR A 307 12.42 -31.13 -27.31
CA THR A 307 12.44 -32.30 -26.43
C THR A 307 12.84 -31.91 -25.01
N LEU A 308 12.30 -32.60 -23.99
CA LEU A 308 12.59 -32.37 -22.56
C LEU A 308 12.30 -30.92 -22.11
N ILE A 309 11.02 -30.54 -22.18
CA ILE A 309 10.55 -29.19 -21.82
C ILE A 309 10.74 -28.93 -20.32
N ALA A 310 11.37 -27.80 -19.97
CA ALA A 310 11.52 -27.32 -18.60
C ALA A 310 10.92 -25.92 -18.42
N LEU A 311 10.81 -25.43 -17.18
CA LEU A 311 10.46 -24.05 -16.91
C LEU A 311 11.53 -23.10 -17.49
N ASN A 312 11.11 -22.12 -18.28
CA ASN A 312 11.99 -21.10 -18.85
C ASN A 312 11.26 -19.75 -18.96
N GLN A 313 12.02 -18.70 -19.24
CA GLN A 313 11.49 -17.35 -19.44
C GLN A 313 11.94 -16.83 -20.81
N ILE A 314 11.03 -16.13 -21.48
CA ILE A 314 11.34 -15.36 -22.67
C ILE A 314 11.37 -13.89 -22.24
N ILE A 315 12.54 -13.28 -22.32
CA ILE A 315 12.75 -11.86 -22.07
C ILE A 315 12.38 -11.09 -23.33
N ILE A 316 11.37 -10.24 -23.19
CA ILE A 316 10.90 -9.36 -24.26
C ILE A 316 11.39 -7.96 -23.97
N THR A 317 12.18 -7.41 -24.86
CA THR A 317 12.61 -6.02 -24.81
C THR A 317 11.78 -5.22 -25.83
N ILE A 318 11.09 -4.19 -25.37
CA ILE A 318 10.42 -3.22 -26.24
C ILE A 318 11.15 -1.89 -26.13
N SER A 319 11.68 -1.41 -27.24
CA SER A 319 12.38 -0.14 -27.33
C SER A 319 11.69 0.79 -28.32
N ASP A 320 11.34 2.00 -27.91
CA ASP A 320 11.08 3.11 -28.84
C ASP A 320 12.34 4.01 -28.94
N SER A 321 12.25 5.16 -29.62
CA SER A 321 13.39 6.09 -29.77
C SER A 321 13.89 6.72 -28.46
N GLU A 322 13.14 6.60 -27.35
CA GLU A 322 13.40 7.28 -26.09
C GLU A 322 13.50 6.34 -24.89
N LYS A 323 12.81 5.20 -24.91
CA LYS A 323 12.59 4.32 -23.76
C LYS A 323 12.72 2.86 -24.16
N THR A 324 13.30 2.07 -23.26
CA THR A 324 13.31 0.62 -23.35
C THR A 324 12.70 0.03 -22.09
N ILE A 325 11.74 -0.88 -22.26
CA ILE A 325 11.15 -1.66 -21.17
C ILE A 325 11.40 -3.15 -21.41
N MET A 326 11.35 -3.91 -20.33
CA MET A 326 11.37 -5.37 -20.38
C MET A 326 10.03 -5.93 -19.92
N SER A 327 9.60 -7.00 -20.57
CA SER A 327 8.49 -7.85 -20.17
C SER A 327 8.94 -9.30 -20.21
N THR A 328 8.33 -10.15 -19.42
CA THR A 328 8.68 -11.57 -19.33
C THR A 328 7.48 -12.40 -19.72
N ILE A 329 7.71 -13.42 -20.55
CA ILE A 329 6.79 -14.51 -20.80
C ILE A 329 7.34 -15.76 -20.13
N TYR A 330 6.54 -16.44 -19.31
CA TYR A 330 6.88 -17.71 -18.69
C TYR A 330 6.41 -18.84 -19.60
N VAL A 331 7.33 -19.76 -19.89
CA VAL A 331 7.03 -20.96 -20.69
C VAL A 331 7.37 -22.21 -19.88
N SER A 332 6.48 -23.20 -19.95
CA SER A 332 6.66 -24.46 -19.21
C SER A 332 6.06 -25.64 -19.95
N SER A 333 6.36 -26.86 -19.50
CA SER A 333 5.67 -28.07 -19.94
C SER A 333 4.23 -28.05 -19.44
N LYS A 334 3.27 -28.39 -20.29
CA LYS A 334 1.90 -28.71 -19.86
C LYS A 334 1.93 -30.05 -19.12
N PRO A 335 1.57 -30.10 -17.82
CA PRO A 335 1.53 -31.37 -17.09
C PRO A 335 0.60 -32.36 -17.77
N THR A 336 0.99 -33.64 -17.82
CA THR A 336 0.13 -34.72 -18.34
C THR A 336 -0.96 -35.09 -17.35
N ASP A 337 -0.71 -34.92 -16.05
CA ASP A 337 -1.69 -35.08 -15.00
C ASP A 337 -2.55 -33.80 -14.90
N PRO A 338 -3.87 -33.88 -15.12
CA PRO A 338 -4.76 -32.70 -15.06
C PRO A 338 -4.89 -32.10 -13.66
N ASN A 339 -4.41 -32.78 -12.61
CA ASN A 339 -4.44 -32.26 -11.24
C ASN A 339 -3.20 -31.44 -10.89
N ILE A 340 -2.16 -31.42 -11.75
CA ILE A 340 -0.97 -30.60 -11.54
C ILE A 340 -1.17 -29.24 -12.20
N ILE A 341 -1.07 -28.18 -11.41
CA ILE A 341 -1.15 -26.79 -11.87
C ILE A 341 0.17 -26.08 -11.56
N ILE A 342 0.76 -25.48 -12.59
CA ILE A 342 1.94 -24.64 -12.45
C ILE A 342 1.51 -23.17 -12.47
N VAL A 343 1.84 -22.42 -11.41
CA VAL A 343 1.54 -21.00 -11.25
C VAL A 343 2.85 -20.22 -11.30
N HIS A 344 3.12 -19.51 -12.41
CA HIS A 344 4.40 -18.80 -12.57
C HIS A 344 4.43 -17.46 -11.84
N ARG A 345 3.26 -16.85 -11.66
CA ARG A 345 3.10 -15.56 -10.99
C ARG A 345 1.99 -15.67 -9.95
N ALA A 346 2.29 -15.26 -8.73
CA ALA A 346 1.28 -15.14 -7.69
C ALA A 346 0.10 -14.24 -8.13
N GLY A 347 -1.11 -14.66 -7.80
CA GLY A 347 -2.40 -14.03 -8.12
C GLY A 347 -3.04 -14.53 -9.41
N THR A 348 -2.41 -15.44 -10.17
CA THR A 348 -2.91 -15.88 -11.48
C THR A 348 -3.71 -17.18 -11.45
N LEU A 349 -3.79 -17.90 -10.32
CA LEU A 349 -4.43 -19.21 -10.24
C LEU A 349 -5.91 -19.16 -10.67
N ALA A 350 -6.64 -18.12 -10.29
CA ALA A 350 -8.04 -17.94 -10.66
C ALA A 350 -8.25 -17.89 -12.19
N ASN A 351 -7.28 -17.34 -12.93
CA ASN A 351 -7.32 -17.28 -14.39
C ASN A 351 -7.00 -18.65 -15.01
N ILE A 352 -6.00 -19.37 -14.46
CA ILE A 352 -5.65 -20.71 -14.90
C ILE A 352 -6.86 -21.65 -14.74
N LEU A 353 -7.58 -21.55 -13.63
CA LEU A 353 -8.74 -22.37 -13.33
C LEU A 353 -10.02 -22.01 -14.13
N LYS A 354 -9.99 -21.03 -15.05
CA LYS A 354 -11.16 -20.71 -15.91
C LYS A 354 -11.48 -21.83 -16.90
N GLU A 355 -10.48 -22.60 -17.31
CA GLU A 355 -10.64 -23.72 -18.24
C GLU A 355 -11.12 -25.01 -17.55
N TYR A 356 -11.22 -25.00 -16.21
CA TYR A 356 -11.54 -26.16 -15.41
C TYR A 356 -12.97 -26.08 -14.87
N ASN A 357 -13.64 -27.23 -14.78
CA ASN A 357 -14.88 -27.33 -14.03
C ASN A 357 -14.59 -27.37 -12.52
N LYS A 358 -14.65 -26.21 -11.87
CA LYS A 358 -14.34 -26.03 -10.43
C LYS A 358 -15.17 -26.92 -9.51
N GLU A 359 -16.39 -27.28 -9.91
CA GLU A 359 -17.28 -28.15 -9.14
C GLU A 359 -16.79 -29.60 -9.07
N SER A 360 -15.90 -30.01 -10.00
CA SER A 360 -15.36 -31.38 -10.06
C SER A 360 -13.94 -31.52 -9.50
N ILE A 361 -13.30 -30.43 -9.09
CA ILE A 361 -11.91 -30.47 -8.61
C ILE A 361 -11.90 -31.01 -7.18
N THR A 362 -11.43 -32.25 -7.03
CA THR A 362 -11.28 -32.91 -5.72
C THR A 362 -9.84 -32.96 -5.24
N GLN A 363 -8.87 -32.87 -6.15
CA GLN A 363 -7.45 -32.92 -5.81
C GLN A 363 -6.64 -31.97 -6.69
N LEU A 364 -5.61 -31.36 -6.13
CA LEU A 364 -4.65 -30.54 -6.86
C LEU A 364 -3.24 -30.71 -6.30
N LYS A 365 -2.23 -30.67 -7.18
CA LYS A 365 -0.85 -30.36 -6.85
C LYS A 365 -0.50 -29.01 -7.47
N ILE A 366 -0.06 -28.07 -6.65
CA ILE A 366 0.34 -26.74 -7.09
C ILE A 366 1.86 -26.62 -7.06
N ILE A 367 2.44 -26.09 -8.13
CA ILE A 367 3.87 -25.80 -8.25
C ILE A 367 4.04 -24.33 -8.61
N GLY A 368 4.94 -23.62 -7.94
CA GLY A 368 5.28 -22.23 -8.27
C GLY A 368 4.84 -21.23 -7.21
N TYR A 369 4.36 -20.05 -7.59
CA TYR A 369 4.21 -18.92 -6.67
C TYR A 369 2.75 -18.65 -6.33
N LEU A 370 2.42 -18.53 -5.04
CA LEU A 370 1.07 -18.19 -4.58
C LEU A 370 1.06 -16.97 -3.66
N ASN A 371 0.01 -16.15 -3.76
CA ASN A 371 -0.32 -15.12 -2.78
C ASN A 371 -1.71 -15.35 -2.18
N ASN A 372 -2.17 -14.42 -1.34
CA ASN A 372 -3.46 -14.48 -0.68
C ASN A 372 -4.66 -14.61 -1.64
N ASP A 373 -4.57 -14.11 -2.88
CA ASP A 373 -5.65 -14.24 -3.87
C ASP A 373 -5.74 -15.67 -4.42
N ASP A 374 -4.61 -16.34 -4.59
CA ASP A 374 -4.59 -17.75 -5.00
C ASP A 374 -5.06 -18.68 -3.87
N ILE A 375 -4.65 -18.41 -2.63
CA ILE A 375 -5.14 -19.16 -1.46
C ILE A 375 -6.66 -19.01 -1.34
N ARG A 376 -7.20 -17.80 -1.52
CA ARG A 376 -8.66 -17.59 -1.57
C ARG A 376 -9.32 -18.35 -2.71
N THR A 377 -8.66 -18.44 -3.85
CA THR A 377 -9.14 -19.22 -5.00
C THR A 377 -9.22 -20.70 -4.67
N LEU A 378 -8.18 -21.27 -4.03
CA LEU A 378 -8.17 -22.67 -3.56
C LEU A 378 -9.24 -22.92 -2.51
N ASN A 379 -9.40 -22.00 -1.55
CA ASN A 379 -10.41 -22.12 -0.49
C ASN A 379 -11.84 -22.19 -1.05
N ASN A 380 -12.08 -21.44 -2.13
CA ASN A 380 -13.37 -21.39 -2.83
C ASN A 380 -13.67 -22.61 -3.73
N LEU A 381 -12.77 -23.58 -3.89
CA LEU A 381 -13.02 -24.79 -4.69
C LEU A 381 -13.88 -25.79 -3.92
N PRO A 382 -15.17 -25.98 -4.24
CA PRO A 382 -16.14 -26.57 -3.30
C PRO A 382 -15.84 -28.02 -2.90
N GLN A 383 -15.24 -28.81 -3.78
CA GLN A 383 -14.97 -30.24 -3.56
C GLN A 383 -13.49 -30.54 -3.29
N LEU A 384 -12.63 -29.52 -3.17
CA LEU A 384 -11.18 -29.74 -2.99
C LEU A 384 -10.92 -30.44 -1.65
N ALA A 385 -10.44 -31.68 -1.75
CA ALA A 385 -10.18 -32.58 -0.63
C ALA A 385 -8.68 -32.87 -0.44
N TYR A 386 -7.90 -32.93 -1.51
CA TYR A 386 -6.47 -33.22 -1.44
C TYR A 386 -5.67 -32.11 -2.09
N LEU A 387 -4.73 -31.52 -1.34
CA LEU A 387 -3.95 -30.39 -1.83
C LEU A 387 -2.46 -30.59 -1.52
N ASP A 388 -1.67 -30.80 -2.56
CA ASP A 388 -0.22 -30.82 -2.48
C ASP A 388 0.34 -29.43 -2.86
N MET A 389 0.99 -28.77 -1.92
CA MET A 389 1.69 -27.49 -2.12
C MET A 389 3.17 -27.57 -1.76
N GLU A 390 3.79 -28.74 -1.76
CA GLU A 390 5.19 -28.92 -1.34
C GLU A 390 6.15 -27.97 -2.10
N ASP A 391 5.91 -27.81 -3.40
CA ASP A 391 6.70 -26.99 -4.33
C ASP A 391 6.11 -25.58 -4.57
N VAL A 392 5.35 -25.07 -3.60
CA VAL A 392 4.86 -23.69 -3.60
C VAL A 392 5.87 -22.74 -2.92
N TYR A 393 5.97 -21.54 -3.45
CA TYR A 393 6.69 -20.41 -2.89
C TYR A 393 5.67 -19.30 -2.59
N MET A 394 5.46 -19.03 -1.30
CA MET A 394 4.54 -17.96 -0.89
C MET A 394 5.16 -16.60 -1.18
N ASP A 395 4.37 -15.73 -1.79
CA ASP A 395 4.74 -14.34 -2.04
C ASP A 395 4.94 -13.59 -0.70
N ARG A 396 5.72 -12.52 -0.70
CA ARG A 396 5.99 -11.76 0.54
C ARG A 396 4.67 -11.31 1.19
N ASP A 397 4.58 -11.43 2.51
CA ASP A 397 3.41 -11.05 3.32
C ASP A 397 2.13 -11.86 3.03
N SER A 398 2.25 -12.99 2.30
CA SER A 398 1.14 -13.91 2.09
C SER A 398 1.13 -15.02 3.14
N SER A 399 -0.08 -15.47 3.48
CA SER A 399 -0.30 -16.51 4.48
C SER A 399 -1.27 -17.58 3.96
N ILE A 400 -1.14 -18.78 4.51
CA ILE A 400 -2.03 -19.90 4.19
C ILE A 400 -3.19 -19.88 5.18
N SER A 401 -4.41 -19.79 4.65
CA SER A 401 -5.65 -19.89 5.44
C SER A 401 -6.72 -20.64 4.65
N PHE A 402 -7.16 -21.74 5.24
CA PHE A 402 -8.25 -22.61 4.83
C PHE A 402 -9.28 -22.72 5.95
N SER A 403 -9.51 -21.67 6.74
CA SER A 403 -10.52 -21.71 7.81
C SER A 403 -11.90 -22.11 7.27
N GLU A 404 -12.59 -22.98 8.03
CA GLU A 404 -13.90 -23.56 7.71
C GLU A 404 -13.93 -24.36 6.40
N LYS A 405 -12.76 -24.80 5.91
CA LYS A 405 -12.64 -25.60 4.69
C LYS A 405 -12.99 -27.06 4.94
N ASN A 406 -14.27 -27.29 5.18
CA ASN A 406 -14.82 -28.61 5.51
C ASN A 406 -14.73 -29.64 4.36
N SER A 407 -14.35 -29.27 3.14
CA SER A 407 -14.08 -30.26 2.08
C SER A 407 -12.65 -30.82 2.14
N LEU A 408 -11.71 -30.11 2.76
CA LEU A 408 -10.29 -30.47 2.77
C LEU A 408 -10.07 -31.67 3.71
N VAL A 409 -9.42 -32.70 3.18
CA VAL A 409 -9.14 -33.98 3.85
C VAL A 409 -7.65 -34.13 4.11
N SER A 410 -6.79 -33.73 3.18
CA SER A 410 -5.33 -33.79 3.36
C SER A 410 -4.65 -32.62 2.66
N ILE A 411 -3.60 -32.09 3.30
CA ILE A 411 -2.80 -30.99 2.76
C ILE A 411 -1.31 -31.18 3.06
N ILE A 412 -0.48 -31.02 2.03
CA ILE A 412 0.98 -30.90 2.16
C ILE A 412 1.33 -29.43 2.07
N LEU A 413 1.92 -28.86 3.12
CA LEU A 413 2.28 -27.45 3.16
C LEU A 413 3.59 -27.18 2.42
N PRO A 414 3.84 -25.92 1.99
CA PRO A 414 5.05 -25.60 1.26
C PRO A 414 6.31 -25.82 2.09
N LYS A 415 7.30 -26.50 1.54
CA LYS A 415 8.54 -26.88 2.26
C LYS A 415 9.36 -25.71 2.82
N THR A 416 9.09 -24.49 2.36
CA THR A 416 9.74 -23.25 2.82
C THR A 416 8.92 -22.46 3.84
N LEU A 417 7.72 -22.92 4.21
CA LEU A 417 6.81 -22.22 5.11
C LEU A 417 7.44 -22.03 6.49
N LYS A 418 7.39 -20.80 7.02
CA LYS A 418 7.97 -20.45 8.33
C LYS A 418 6.95 -20.37 9.45
N GLU A 419 5.71 -20.06 9.11
CA GLU A 419 4.66 -19.76 10.07
C GLU A 419 3.33 -20.32 9.56
N ILE A 420 2.59 -20.94 10.46
CA ILE A 420 1.16 -21.21 10.30
C ILE A 420 0.43 -20.15 11.13
N ILE A 421 -0.28 -19.24 10.47
CA ILE A 421 -0.93 -18.11 11.14
C ILE A 421 -2.12 -18.56 12.00
N GLY A 422 -2.59 -17.67 12.87
CA GLY A 422 -3.79 -17.91 13.66
C GLY A 422 -5.01 -18.23 12.78
N TYR A 423 -5.83 -19.16 13.24
CA TYR A 423 -7.01 -19.68 12.53
C TYR A 423 -6.76 -20.31 11.14
N ALA A 424 -5.50 -20.60 10.76
CA ALA A 424 -5.16 -21.07 9.41
C ALA A 424 -6.01 -22.27 8.94
N PHE A 425 -6.30 -23.22 9.81
CA PHE A 425 -7.12 -24.41 9.55
C PHE A 425 -8.28 -24.55 10.55
N SER A 426 -8.64 -23.47 11.25
CA SER A 426 -9.75 -23.48 12.20
C SER A 426 -11.04 -23.91 11.51
N GLY A 427 -11.74 -24.91 12.05
CA GLY A 427 -12.98 -25.44 11.53
C GLY A 427 -12.83 -26.38 10.32
N CYS A 428 -11.61 -26.81 9.95
CA CYS A 428 -11.41 -27.84 8.93
C CYS A 428 -11.81 -29.23 9.44
N SER A 429 -13.11 -29.46 9.69
CA SER A 429 -13.57 -30.62 10.46
C SER A 429 -13.29 -31.98 9.81
N ASN A 430 -13.10 -32.03 8.49
CA ASN A 430 -12.77 -33.24 7.73
C ASN A 430 -11.27 -33.42 7.44
N LEU A 431 -10.40 -32.48 7.88
CA LEU A 431 -8.96 -32.57 7.69
C LEU A 431 -8.41 -33.72 8.54
N LYS A 432 -7.86 -34.75 7.90
CA LYS A 432 -7.33 -35.97 8.51
C LYS A 432 -5.82 -35.96 8.66
N GLU A 433 -5.14 -35.39 7.67
CA GLU A 433 -3.69 -35.41 7.55
C GLU A 433 -3.18 -34.04 7.15
N ILE A 434 -2.14 -33.58 7.83
CA ILE A 434 -1.37 -32.40 7.44
C ILE A 434 0.11 -32.68 7.62
N ASP A 435 0.89 -32.44 6.57
CA ASP A 435 2.34 -32.46 6.66
C ASP A 435 2.85 -31.04 6.97
N ILE A 436 3.36 -30.87 8.20
CA ILE A 436 3.93 -29.59 8.67
C ILE A 436 5.44 -29.63 8.44
N PRO A 437 5.98 -28.80 7.54
CA PRO A 437 7.39 -28.84 7.20
C PRO A 437 8.25 -28.39 8.38
N SER A 438 9.43 -29.01 8.52
CA SER A 438 10.38 -28.72 9.60
C SER A 438 10.89 -27.27 9.64
N SER A 439 10.63 -26.48 8.59
CA SER A 439 10.95 -25.06 8.50
C SER A 439 10.02 -24.17 9.33
N VAL A 440 8.86 -24.68 9.78
CA VAL A 440 7.89 -23.94 10.59
C VAL A 440 8.44 -23.75 12.01
N THR A 441 8.42 -22.50 12.47
CA THR A 441 8.89 -22.09 13.81
C THR A 441 7.79 -21.51 14.69
N SER A 442 6.60 -21.26 14.13
CA SER A 442 5.43 -20.75 14.85
C SER A 442 4.12 -21.33 14.28
N ILE A 443 3.21 -21.67 15.18
CA ILE A 443 1.82 -22.04 14.90
C ILE A 443 0.94 -21.14 15.74
N GLY A 444 0.05 -20.39 15.10
CA GLY A 444 -0.74 -19.36 15.75
C GLY A 444 -1.90 -19.85 16.61
N TYR A 445 -2.54 -18.89 17.28
CA TYR A 445 -3.78 -19.04 18.03
C TYR A 445 -4.86 -19.75 17.21
N SER A 446 -5.52 -20.76 17.79
CA SER A 446 -6.60 -21.53 17.13
C SER A 446 -6.26 -22.08 15.73
N ALA A 447 -4.97 -22.26 15.39
CA ALA A 447 -4.59 -22.64 14.02
C ALA A 447 -5.26 -23.93 13.53
N PHE A 448 -5.54 -24.89 14.41
CA PHE A 448 -6.19 -26.15 14.11
C PHE A 448 -7.46 -26.40 14.96
N GLU A 449 -8.03 -25.35 15.56
CA GLU A 449 -9.26 -25.48 16.35
C GLU A 449 -10.36 -26.17 15.54
N GLY A 450 -11.02 -27.18 16.10
CA GLY A 450 -12.12 -27.89 15.45
C GLY A 450 -11.72 -28.79 14.26
N CYS A 451 -10.43 -29.12 14.09
CA CYS A 451 -9.99 -30.15 13.13
C CYS A 451 -10.31 -31.56 13.67
N ARG A 452 -11.61 -31.87 13.75
CA ARG A 452 -12.14 -33.04 14.49
C ARG A 452 -11.67 -34.40 13.96
N GLU A 453 -11.35 -34.50 12.67
CA GLU A 453 -10.86 -35.72 12.02
C GLU A 453 -9.32 -35.81 11.96
N LEU A 454 -8.59 -34.79 12.43
CA LEU A 454 -7.13 -34.76 12.35
C LEU A 454 -6.55 -35.88 13.22
N ALA A 455 -5.93 -36.87 12.58
CA ALA A 455 -5.56 -38.13 13.25
C ALA A 455 -4.16 -38.09 13.86
N HIS A 456 -3.24 -37.34 13.26
CA HIS A 456 -1.84 -37.29 13.66
C HIS A 456 -1.26 -35.89 13.44
N ILE A 457 -0.33 -35.50 14.31
CA ILE A 457 0.47 -34.30 14.12
C ILE A 457 1.87 -34.47 14.69
N GLU A 458 2.88 -34.08 13.90
CA GLU A 458 4.25 -33.92 14.39
C GLU A 458 4.50 -32.43 14.61
N LEU A 459 4.78 -32.05 15.86
CA LEU A 459 5.11 -30.67 16.20
C LEU A 459 6.54 -30.35 15.77
N PRO A 460 6.78 -29.28 14.97
CA PRO A 460 8.12 -28.91 14.55
C PRO A 460 9.06 -28.64 15.73
N SER A 461 10.29 -29.16 15.65
CA SER A 461 11.30 -28.99 16.71
C SER A 461 11.69 -27.53 16.99
N GLY A 462 11.43 -26.63 16.05
CA GLY A 462 11.68 -25.19 16.16
C GLY A 462 10.66 -24.39 16.97
N LEU A 463 9.54 -24.99 17.39
CA LEU A 463 8.49 -24.28 18.12
C LEU A 463 8.97 -23.74 19.48
N LYS A 464 8.52 -22.52 19.81
CA LYS A 464 8.77 -21.86 21.09
C LYS A 464 7.53 -21.82 21.99
N THR A 465 6.36 -21.77 21.38
CA THR A 465 5.09 -21.71 22.09
C THR A 465 4.11 -22.65 21.40
N ILE A 466 3.19 -23.20 22.19
CA ILE A 466 1.93 -23.74 21.68
C ILE A 466 0.88 -22.73 22.14
N GLU A 467 0.24 -22.05 21.19
CA GLU A 467 -0.66 -20.93 21.48
C GLU A 467 -2.00 -21.40 22.08
N GLU A 468 -2.80 -20.44 22.53
CA GLU A 468 -4.14 -20.72 23.04
C GLU A 468 -5.03 -21.32 21.94
N CYS A 469 -5.84 -22.31 22.32
CA CYS A 469 -6.78 -23.05 21.47
C CYS A 469 -6.17 -23.76 20.23
N THR A 470 -4.84 -23.84 20.07
CA THR A 470 -4.20 -24.30 18.82
C THR A 470 -4.77 -25.63 18.29
N PHE A 471 -5.00 -26.63 19.16
CA PHE A 471 -5.56 -27.95 18.83
C PHE A 471 -6.86 -28.24 19.60
N MET A 472 -7.59 -27.20 20.01
CA MET A 472 -8.89 -27.36 20.67
C MET A 472 -9.85 -28.16 19.77
N GLU A 473 -10.56 -29.14 20.34
CA GLU A 473 -11.51 -30.02 19.64
C GLU A 473 -10.92 -30.87 18.49
N CYS A 474 -9.61 -31.14 18.48
CA CYS A 474 -9.01 -32.16 17.62
C CYS A 474 -9.28 -33.58 18.17
N ASN A 475 -10.54 -34.00 18.21
CA ASN A 475 -10.97 -35.21 18.92
C ASN A 475 -10.34 -36.51 18.40
N SER A 476 -10.03 -36.57 17.10
CA SER A 476 -9.41 -37.74 16.48
C SER A 476 -7.90 -37.80 16.64
N LEU A 477 -7.27 -36.76 17.18
CA LEU A 477 -5.82 -36.70 17.33
C LEU A 477 -5.38 -37.81 18.28
N ALA A 478 -4.63 -38.78 17.76
CA ALA A 478 -4.33 -40.04 18.40
C ALA A 478 -2.83 -40.31 18.48
N GLY A 479 -2.45 -41.25 19.34
CA GLY A 479 -1.05 -41.60 19.60
C GLY A 479 -0.45 -40.77 20.73
N GLU A 480 0.88 -40.81 20.83
CA GLU A 480 1.63 -40.10 21.87
C GLU A 480 1.89 -38.65 21.45
N LEU A 481 1.70 -37.70 22.37
CA LEU A 481 2.00 -36.30 22.14
C LEU A 481 3.45 -36.01 22.53
N THR A 482 4.29 -35.71 21.54
CA THR A 482 5.66 -35.22 21.79
C THR A 482 5.67 -33.69 21.75
N ILE A 483 5.87 -33.05 22.89
CA ILE A 483 6.07 -31.60 22.98
C ILE A 483 7.56 -31.29 22.73
N PRO A 484 7.92 -30.45 21.74
CA PRO A 484 9.32 -30.14 21.46
C PRO A 484 10.03 -29.50 22.66
N SER A 485 11.29 -29.90 22.91
CA SER A 485 12.10 -29.41 24.04
C SER A 485 12.43 -27.92 23.98
N GLY A 486 12.11 -27.24 22.88
CA GLY A 486 12.26 -25.80 22.71
C GLY A 486 11.06 -24.98 23.19
N VAL A 487 9.93 -25.63 23.51
CA VAL A 487 8.69 -24.97 23.93
C VAL A 487 8.81 -24.45 25.36
N THR A 488 8.47 -23.17 25.56
CA THR A 488 8.52 -22.49 26.86
C THR A 488 7.15 -22.23 27.47
N SER A 489 6.09 -22.25 26.66
CA SER A 489 4.72 -22.05 27.14
C SER A 489 3.70 -22.83 26.32
N ILE A 490 2.67 -23.32 27.02
CA ILE A 490 1.48 -23.98 26.46
C ILE A 490 0.28 -23.12 26.79
N GLY A 491 -0.47 -22.69 25.78
CA GLY A 491 -1.59 -21.77 25.91
C GLY A 491 -2.84 -22.38 26.56
N GLY A 492 -3.80 -21.53 26.88
CA GLY A 492 -5.09 -21.96 27.41
C GLY A 492 -5.81 -22.86 26.41
N TRP A 493 -6.48 -23.90 26.90
CA TRP A 493 -7.26 -24.85 26.08
C TRP A 493 -6.52 -25.44 24.86
N ALA A 494 -5.19 -25.39 24.81
CA ALA A 494 -4.39 -25.71 23.63
C ALA A 494 -4.68 -27.10 23.05
N PHE A 495 -4.98 -28.08 23.90
CA PHE A 495 -5.35 -29.46 23.53
C PHE A 495 -6.71 -29.87 24.10
N GLN A 496 -7.60 -28.92 24.40
CA GLN A 496 -8.91 -29.25 24.96
C GLN A 496 -9.64 -30.25 24.05
N ASN A 497 -10.20 -31.30 24.67
CA ASN A 497 -10.95 -32.38 24.04
C ASN A 497 -10.18 -33.18 22.97
N CYS A 498 -8.83 -33.22 23.03
CA CYS A 498 -8.02 -34.20 22.29
C CYS A 498 -8.12 -35.60 22.93
N SER A 499 -9.32 -36.18 22.89
CA SER A 499 -9.71 -37.37 23.68
C SER A 499 -9.07 -38.69 23.23
N ASN A 500 -8.45 -38.73 22.06
CA ASN A 500 -7.79 -39.90 21.49
C ASN A 500 -6.27 -39.91 21.69
N LEU A 501 -5.68 -38.85 22.26
CA LEU A 501 -4.28 -38.88 22.69
C LEU A 501 -4.10 -40.00 23.72
N THR A 502 -2.98 -40.72 23.65
CA THR A 502 -2.67 -41.88 24.48
C THR A 502 -1.22 -41.82 24.94
N GLY A 503 -0.79 -42.80 25.74
CA GLY A 503 0.58 -42.88 26.24
C GLY A 503 0.88 -41.89 27.36
N ASP A 504 2.17 -41.71 27.64
CA ASP A 504 2.69 -40.76 28.62
C ASP A 504 2.51 -39.32 28.12
N LEU A 505 2.24 -38.38 29.03
CA LEU A 505 2.37 -36.95 28.78
C LEU A 505 3.60 -36.43 29.52
N GLU A 506 4.68 -36.22 28.78
CA GLU A 506 5.89 -35.57 29.28
C GLU A 506 5.90 -34.09 28.86
N ILE A 507 5.70 -33.19 29.83
CA ILE A 507 5.83 -31.74 29.59
C ILE A 507 7.30 -31.36 29.84
N PRO A 508 8.03 -30.88 28.81
CA PRO A 508 9.47 -30.63 28.93
C PRO A 508 9.81 -29.60 30.01
N SER A 509 10.98 -29.75 30.66
CA SER A 509 11.47 -28.80 31.68
C SER A 509 11.71 -27.37 31.17
N SER A 510 11.74 -27.17 29.85
CA SER A 510 11.77 -25.84 29.23
C SER A 510 10.46 -25.07 29.41
N VAL A 511 9.34 -25.76 29.64
CA VAL A 511 8.02 -25.16 29.81
C VAL A 511 7.92 -24.49 31.18
N THR A 512 7.82 -23.16 31.19
CA THR A 512 7.68 -22.35 32.41
C THR A 512 6.24 -21.99 32.73
N SER A 513 5.31 -22.18 31.78
CA SER A 513 3.89 -21.83 31.94
C SER A 513 2.99 -22.79 31.17
N ILE A 514 1.92 -23.23 31.84
CA ILE A 514 0.81 -24.00 31.27
C ILE A 514 -0.43 -23.10 31.36
N GLY A 515 -1.29 -23.10 30.35
CA GLY A 515 -2.50 -22.30 30.31
C GLY A 515 -3.68 -22.96 31.03
N GLU A 516 -4.70 -22.15 31.34
CA GLU A 516 -5.97 -22.65 31.87
C GLU A 516 -6.58 -23.68 30.90
N GLY A 517 -6.96 -24.83 31.44
CA GLY A 517 -7.65 -25.86 30.66
C GLY A 517 -6.84 -26.50 29.54
N ALA A 518 -5.51 -26.32 29.50
CA ALA A 518 -4.66 -26.73 28.38
C ALA A 518 -4.89 -28.16 27.89
N PHE A 519 -5.19 -29.10 28.80
CA PHE A 519 -5.41 -30.52 28.49
C PHE A 519 -6.79 -31.03 28.93
N ILE A 520 -7.81 -30.16 29.03
CA ILE A 520 -9.17 -30.60 29.39
C ILE A 520 -9.61 -31.78 28.53
N GLY A 521 -10.07 -32.87 29.14
CA GLY A 521 -10.67 -34.01 28.44
C GLY A 521 -9.71 -34.79 27.53
N CYS A 522 -8.39 -34.66 27.71
CA CYS A 522 -7.42 -35.45 26.96
C CYS A 522 -7.44 -36.93 27.37
N GLY A 523 -7.09 -37.80 26.42
CA GLY A 523 -7.22 -39.25 26.54
C GLY A 523 -6.03 -40.02 27.13
N PHE A 524 -4.97 -39.32 27.57
CA PHE A 524 -3.68 -39.92 27.94
C PHE A 524 -3.82 -41.14 28.85
N THR A 525 -3.10 -42.22 28.53
CA THR A 525 -3.23 -43.53 29.20
C THR A 525 -2.03 -43.91 30.06
N GLY A 526 -0.97 -43.10 30.02
CA GLY A 526 0.30 -43.32 30.70
C GLY A 526 0.51 -42.39 31.90
N ARG A 527 1.77 -42.11 32.21
CA ARG A 527 2.18 -41.22 33.31
C ARG A 527 2.07 -39.76 32.90
N LEU A 528 1.85 -38.90 33.89
CA LEU A 528 1.98 -37.45 33.74
C LEU A 528 3.31 -36.99 34.35
N VAL A 529 4.18 -36.37 33.55
CA VAL A 529 5.42 -35.74 34.02
C VAL A 529 5.29 -34.23 33.85
N LEU A 530 5.16 -33.53 34.98
CA LEU A 530 5.14 -32.07 35.05
C LEU A 530 6.56 -31.50 35.08
N PRO A 531 6.80 -30.30 34.55
CA PRO A 531 8.11 -29.69 34.54
C PRO A 531 8.52 -29.21 35.95
N ASP A 532 9.79 -29.38 36.34
CA ASP A 532 10.22 -29.07 37.72
C ASP A 532 10.19 -27.58 38.10
N ASN A 533 10.17 -26.69 37.11
CA ASN A 533 10.29 -25.24 37.26
C ASN A 533 8.94 -24.48 37.34
N ILE A 534 7.80 -25.16 37.23
CA ILE A 534 6.49 -24.47 37.37
C ILE A 534 6.18 -24.19 38.84
N THR A 535 5.56 -23.03 39.06
CA THR A 535 5.07 -22.61 40.37
C THR A 535 3.55 -22.71 40.49
N ILE A 536 2.84 -22.78 39.37
CA ILE A 536 1.38 -22.79 39.31
C ILE A 536 0.92 -23.93 38.42
N ILE A 537 -0.02 -24.73 38.92
CA ILE A 537 -0.84 -25.63 38.10
C ILE A 537 -2.17 -24.89 37.86
N PRO A 538 -2.50 -24.51 36.61
CA PRO A 538 -3.65 -23.65 36.32
C PRO A 538 -5.01 -24.30 36.62
N ASN A 539 -6.06 -23.47 36.57
CA ASN A 539 -7.43 -23.96 36.60
C ASN A 539 -7.67 -24.97 35.48
N ASN A 540 -8.35 -26.06 35.81
CA ASN A 540 -8.80 -27.10 34.90
C ASN A 540 -7.72 -27.71 34.00
N ALA A 541 -6.43 -27.53 34.31
CA ALA A 541 -5.32 -27.87 33.40
C ALA A 541 -5.42 -29.30 32.85
N PHE A 542 -5.85 -30.26 33.68
CA PHE A 542 -6.04 -31.68 33.34
C PHE A 542 -7.45 -32.17 33.66
N TYR A 543 -8.44 -31.28 33.77
CA TYR A 543 -9.83 -31.64 34.10
C TYR A 543 -10.35 -32.73 33.14
N ASN A 544 -11.00 -33.77 33.67
CA ASN A 544 -11.50 -34.94 32.94
C ASN A 544 -10.43 -35.80 32.22
N CYS A 545 -9.15 -35.71 32.58
CA CYS A 545 -8.12 -36.65 32.10
C CYS A 545 -8.16 -37.98 32.88
N SER A 546 -9.25 -38.73 32.72
CA SER A 546 -9.57 -39.91 33.55
C SER A 546 -8.69 -41.15 33.33
N LYS A 547 -7.86 -41.16 32.30
CA LYS A 547 -7.13 -42.36 31.85
C LYS A 547 -5.66 -42.41 32.24
N PHE A 548 -5.11 -41.34 32.84
CA PHE A 548 -3.72 -41.35 33.34
C PHE A 548 -3.48 -42.55 34.26
N THR A 549 -2.25 -43.02 34.36
CA THR A 549 -1.86 -44.14 35.24
C THR A 549 -0.61 -43.79 36.03
N GLY A 550 -0.26 -44.64 37.01
CA GLY A 550 0.85 -44.39 37.91
C GLY A 550 0.57 -43.29 38.93
N GLU A 551 1.62 -42.87 39.64
CA GLU A 551 1.54 -41.85 40.69
C GLU A 551 1.48 -40.43 40.10
N LEU A 552 0.65 -39.57 40.68
CA LEU A 552 0.66 -38.14 40.39
C LEU A 552 1.78 -37.44 41.17
N ILE A 553 2.86 -37.07 40.47
CA ILE A 553 3.98 -36.34 41.05
C ILE A 553 3.80 -34.83 40.81
N ILE A 554 3.58 -34.09 41.89
CA ILE A 554 3.50 -32.62 41.86
C ILE A 554 4.89 -32.05 42.17
N PRO A 555 5.48 -31.20 41.30
CA PRO A 555 6.81 -30.64 41.52
C PRO A 555 6.91 -29.83 42.82
N SER A 556 8.06 -29.95 43.49
CA SER A 556 8.32 -29.28 44.78
C SER A 556 8.23 -27.75 44.75
N GLY A 557 8.40 -27.15 43.56
CA GLY A 557 8.34 -25.72 43.31
C GLY A 557 6.92 -25.15 43.28
N VAL A 558 5.89 -26.00 43.14
CA VAL A 558 4.49 -25.58 43.03
C VAL A 558 4.02 -24.91 44.31
N THR A 559 3.44 -23.72 44.16
CA THR A 559 2.85 -22.91 45.24
C THR A 559 1.32 -22.84 45.13
N SER A 560 0.75 -23.02 43.95
CA SER A 560 -0.69 -22.94 43.72
C SER A 560 -1.19 -24.04 42.79
N ILE A 561 -2.32 -24.65 43.15
CA ILE A 561 -3.03 -25.65 42.36
C ILE A 561 -4.44 -25.10 42.09
N GLY A 562 -4.78 -24.91 40.81
CA GLY A 562 -5.99 -24.24 40.39
C GLY A 562 -7.29 -25.01 40.62
N LYS A 563 -8.41 -24.32 40.46
CA LYS A 563 -9.77 -24.89 40.50
C LYS A 563 -9.88 -26.02 39.48
N GLY A 564 -10.32 -27.20 39.90
CA GLY A 564 -10.55 -28.35 39.03
C GLY A 564 -9.32 -28.89 38.32
N ALA A 565 -8.09 -28.52 38.73
CA ALA A 565 -6.86 -28.83 38.01
C ALA A 565 -6.70 -30.31 37.61
N PHE A 566 -7.09 -31.24 38.50
CA PHE A 566 -7.07 -32.68 38.31
C PHE A 566 -8.45 -33.31 38.57
N GLN A 567 -9.53 -32.55 38.43
CA GLN A 567 -10.87 -33.07 38.66
C GLN A 567 -11.19 -34.19 37.66
N ASN A 568 -11.74 -35.28 38.16
CA ASN A 568 -12.06 -36.51 37.43
C ASN A 568 -10.86 -37.18 36.74
N CYS A 569 -9.64 -36.98 37.25
CA CYS A 569 -8.46 -37.76 36.87
C CYS A 569 -8.40 -39.10 37.63
N SER A 570 -9.39 -39.96 37.41
CA SER A 570 -9.62 -41.18 38.22
C SER A 570 -8.64 -42.33 37.98
N GLY A 571 -7.72 -42.18 37.03
CA GLY A 571 -6.78 -43.25 36.68
C GLY A 571 -5.49 -43.28 37.50
N PHE A 572 -5.14 -42.17 38.19
CA PHE A 572 -3.95 -42.11 39.03
C PHE A 572 -4.01 -43.15 40.17
N GLU A 573 -2.89 -43.83 40.35
CA GLU A 573 -2.68 -44.84 41.39
C GLU A 573 -1.94 -44.22 42.59
N GLY A 574 -2.22 -44.75 43.78
CA GLY A 574 -1.57 -44.31 45.00
C GLY A 574 -2.27 -43.16 45.71
N ASP A 575 -1.56 -42.60 46.68
CA ASP A 575 -2.04 -41.52 47.53
C ASP A 575 -1.62 -40.15 46.94
N ILE A 576 -2.37 -39.09 47.24
CA ILE A 576 -2.03 -37.75 46.76
C ILE A 576 -1.01 -37.11 47.68
N ILE A 577 0.14 -36.68 47.12
CA ILE A 577 1.18 -35.97 47.85
C ILE A 577 1.16 -34.49 47.46
N ILE A 578 0.84 -33.62 48.42
CA ILE A 578 0.90 -32.16 48.25
C ILE A 578 2.26 -31.64 48.72
N PRO A 579 3.06 -30.97 47.87
CA PRO A 579 4.38 -30.46 48.24
C PRO A 579 4.36 -29.37 49.33
N ALA A 580 5.49 -29.19 50.00
CA ALA A 580 5.61 -28.30 51.16
C ALA A 580 5.38 -26.81 50.86
N LYS A 581 5.62 -26.37 49.61
CA LYS A 581 5.48 -24.97 49.19
C LYS A 581 4.07 -24.57 48.77
N VAL A 582 3.13 -25.52 48.67
CA VAL A 582 1.76 -25.23 48.26
C VAL A 582 1.08 -24.38 49.32
N THR A 583 0.49 -23.25 48.90
CA THR A 583 -0.24 -22.32 49.76
C THR A 583 -1.71 -22.17 49.33
N LEU A 584 -2.07 -22.60 48.12
CA LEU A 584 -3.42 -22.53 47.57
C LEU A 584 -3.78 -23.82 46.81
N ILE A 585 -4.95 -24.38 47.12
CA ILE A 585 -5.59 -25.50 46.42
C ILE A 585 -7.01 -25.07 46.05
N GLY A 586 -7.31 -24.95 44.76
CA GLY A 586 -8.58 -24.47 44.25
C GLY A 586 -9.73 -25.46 44.43
N GLU A 587 -10.96 -24.95 44.32
CA GLU A 587 -12.20 -25.74 44.40
C GLU A 587 -12.14 -26.98 43.50
N SER A 588 -12.55 -28.14 44.04
CA SER A 588 -12.58 -29.42 43.32
C SER A 588 -11.24 -29.87 42.69
N ALA A 589 -10.09 -29.32 43.09
CA ALA A 589 -8.80 -29.57 42.43
C ALA A 589 -8.46 -31.05 42.24
N PHE A 590 -8.80 -31.92 43.20
CA PHE A 590 -8.58 -33.38 43.15
C PHE A 590 -9.87 -34.19 43.27
N HIS A 591 -11.03 -33.57 43.01
CA HIS A 591 -12.31 -34.26 43.08
C HIS A 591 -12.35 -35.42 42.09
N GLY A 592 -12.58 -36.65 42.56
CA GLY A 592 -12.59 -37.85 41.70
C GLY A 592 -11.21 -38.27 41.16
N CYS A 593 -10.12 -37.74 41.72
CA CYS A 593 -8.73 -38.03 41.31
C CYS A 593 -8.15 -39.25 42.07
N TYR A 594 -8.83 -40.41 42.03
CA TYR A 594 -8.34 -41.61 42.71
C TYR A 594 -8.80 -42.89 42.02
N LYS A 595 -7.92 -43.88 41.95
CA LYS A 595 -8.24 -45.23 41.49
C LYS A 595 -8.49 -46.16 42.67
N GLY A 596 -9.76 -46.26 43.07
CA GLY A 596 -10.22 -47.12 44.17
C GLY A 596 -10.21 -46.44 45.54
N VAL A 597 -10.82 -47.11 46.52
CA VAL A 597 -10.87 -46.68 47.93
C VAL A 597 -10.24 -47.75 48.82
N PRO A 598 -9.53 -47.38 49.89
CA PRO A 598 -9.48 -46.04 50.47
C PRO A 598 -8.18 -45.28 50.08
N SER A 599 -8.31 -44.03 49.59
CA SER A 599 -7.18 -43.15 49.16
C SER A 599 -6.83 -42.04 50.16
N LYS A 600 -5.54 -41.85 50.45
CA LYS A 600 -5.03 -40.93 51.48
C LYS A 600 -4.46 -39.65 50.87
N ILE A 601 -4.30 -38.63 51.69
CA ILE A 601 -3.60 -37.39 51.33
C ILE A 601 -2.42 -37.20 52.26
N TYR A 602 -1.25 -36.93 51.69
CA TYR A 602 -0.04 -36.53 52.40
C TYR A 602 0.27 -35.08 52.07
N CYS A 603 -0.07 -34.16 52.97
CA CYS A 603 0.24 -32.75 52.78
C CYS A 603 1.54 -32.40 53.50
N LYS A 604 2.59 -32.04 52.77
CA LYS A 604 3.90 -31.71 53.33
C LYS A 604 3.99 -30.24 53.81
N ALA A 605 2.96 -29.43 53.59
CA ALA A 605 2.96 -28.03 53.99
C ALA A 605 2.84 -27.91 55.52
N LEU A 606 3.70 -27.10 56.14
CA LEU A 606 3.64 -26.88 57.60
C LEU A 606 2.45 -25.99 57.98
N ILE A 607 2.12 -25.03 57.12
CA ILE A 607 0.98 -24.14 57.27
C ILE A 607 -0.12 -24.64 56.31
N PRO A 608 -1.36 -24.90 56.78
CA PRO A 608 -2.43 -25.40 55.94
C PRO A 608 -2.68 -24.47 54.74
N PRO A 609 -2.59 -25.00 53.49
CA PRO A 609 -2.94 -24.24 52.29
C PRO A 609 -4.38 -23.71 52.39
N VAL A 610 -4.67 -22.58 51.73
CA VAL A 610 -6.06 -22.19 51.49
C VAL A 610 -6.69 -23.24 50.58
N ILE A 611 -7.75 -23.91 51.03
CA ILE A 611 -8.42 -24.95 50.23
C ILE A 611 -9.83 -24.51 49.79
N GLY A 612 -10.12 -24.73 48.52
CA GLY A 612 -11.45 -24.59 47.94
C GLY A 612 -12.36 -25.78 48.28
N ASP A 613 -13.67 -25.58 48.11
CA ASP A 613 -14.67 -26.59 48.43
C ASP A 613 -14.55 -27.83 47.53
N GLY A 614 -14.89 -29.01 48.07
CA GLY A 614 -14.92 -30.27 47.33
C GLY A 614 -13.58 -30.80 46.78
N SER A 615 -12.46 -30.15 47.08
CA SER A 615 -11.12 -30.47 46.54
C SER A 615 -10.69 -31.91 46.80
N PHE A 616 -11.01 -32.44 47.97
CA PHE A 616 -10.66 -33.80 48.41
C PHE A 616 -11.89 -34.66 48.72
N TRP A 617 -12.96 -34.50 47.95
CA TRP A 617 -14.15 -35.34 48.15
C TRP A 617 -13.84 -36.81 47.81
N GLY A 618 -14.00 -37.70 48.81
CA GLY A 618 -13.84 -39.15 48.68
C GLY A 618 -12.59 -39.71 49.35
N TYR A 619 -11.72 -38.83 49.88
CA TYR A 619 -10.53 -39.22 50.63
C TYR A 619 -10.86 -39.42 52.11
N TYR A 620 -10.22 -40.42 52.74
CA TYR A 620 -10.62 -40.90 54.08
C TYR A 620 -9.62 -40.56 55.21
N ALA A 621 -8.39 -40.18 54.88
CA ALA A 621 -7.36 -39.82 55.84
C ALA A 621 -6.44 -38.71 55.30
N LEU A 622 -6.02 -37.83 56.20
CA LEU A 622 -5.08 -36.73 55.94
C LEU A 622 -3.86 -36.86 56.87
N TYR A 623 -2.67 -36.92 56.27
CA TYR A 623 -1.37 -36.97 56.93
C TYR A 623 -0.64 -35.64 56.76
N VAL A 624 -0.20 -35.04 57.86
CA VAL A 624 0.43 -33.70 57.92
C VAL A 624 1.72 -33.70 58.76
N PRO A 625 2.59 -32.68 58.67
CA PRO A 625 3.83 -32.65 59.44
C PRO A 625 3.58 -32.63 60.95
N ILE A 626 4.49 -33.22 61.73
CA ILE A 626 4.47 -33.13 63.20
C ILE A 626 4.37 -31.67 63.67
N GLY A 627 3.41 -31.40 64.57
CA GLY A 627 3.13 -30.07 65.12
C GLY A 627 2.16 -29.21 64.30
N SER A 628 1.57 -29.72 63.22
CA SER A 628 0.68 -28.95 62.33
C SER A 628 -0.79 -29.38 62.37
N ALA A 629 -1.14 -30.53 62.98
CA ALA A 629 -2.49 -31.08 62.89
C ALA A 629 -3.59 -30.16 63.43
N GLU A 630 -3.33 -29.41 64.51
CA GLU A 630 -4.32 -28.48 65.07
C GLU A 630 -4.63 -27.33 64.10
N ASP A 631 -3.63 -26.82 63.40
CA ASP A 631 -3.81 -25.79 62.38
C ASP A 631 -4.67 -26.32 61.22
N TYR A 632 -4.43 -27.56 60.78
CA TYR A 632 -5.25 -28.21 59.76
C TYR A 632 -6.69 -28.50 60.22
N ARG A 633 -6.93 -28.71 61.52
CA ARG A 633 -8.28 -28.95 62.06
C ARG A 633 -9.09 -27.67 62.22
N THR A 634 -8.46 -26.50 62.24
CA THR A 634 -9.11 -25.24 62.64
C THR A 634 -9.08 -24.15 61.58
N LYS A 635 -8.24 -24.25 60.55
CA LYS A 635 -8.04 -23.19 59.54
C LYS A 635 -8.53 -23.57 58.15
N ASN A 636 -8.85 -22.53 57.38
CA ASN A 636 -8.86 -22.55 55.92
C ASN A 636 -9.73 -23.66 55.28
N ASN A 637 -10.94 -23.91 55.79
CA ASN A 637 -11.91 -24.89 55.26
C ASN A 637 -11.48 -26.37 55.31
N TRP A 638 -10.35 -26.70 55.93
CA TRP A 638 -9.93 -28.09 56.11
C TRP A 638 -10.80 -28.86 57.11
N ASP A 639 -11.44 -28.14 58.03
CA ASP A 639 -12.43 -28.63 58.99
C ASP A 639 -13.69 -29.22 58.34
N ARG A 640 -13.98 -28.85 57.09
CA ARG A 640 -15.15 -29.32 56.33
C ARG A 640 -15.03 -30.76 55.84
N TYR A 641 -13.81 -31.29 55.78
CA TYR A 641 -13.57 -32.65 55.30
C TYR A 641 -13.63 -33.62 56.48
N SER A 642 -14.71 -34.41 56.54
CA SER A 642 -14.86 -35.49 57.51
C SER A 642 -14.02 -36.71 57.11
N PHE A 643 -12.69 -36.58 57.24
CA PHE A 643 -11.79 -37.72 57.11
C PHE A 643 -12.21 -38.79 58.12
N THR A 644 -12.59 -39.97 57.65
CA THR A 644 -13.13 -41.05 58.48
C THR A 644 -12.15 -41.48 59.58
N ASN A 645 -10.85 -41.35 59.32
CA ASN A 645 -9.78 -41.60 60.30
C ASN A 645 -9.14 -40.31 60.87
N GLY A 646 -9.65 -39.12 60.54
CA GLY A 646 -9.14 -37.85 61.04
C GLY A 646 -7.85 -37.35 60.40
N VAL A 647 -7.21 -36.38 61.08
CA VAL A 647 -5.92 -35.77 60.70
C VAL A 647 -4.82 -36.37 61.57
N GLU A 648 -3.84 -37.05 60.96
CA GLU A 648 -2.70 -37.70 61.63
C GLU A 648 -1.39 -36.99 61.32
N GLU A 649 -0.50 -36.92 62.32
CA GLU A 649 0.83 -36.33 62.16
C GLU A 649 1.87 -37.40 61.85
N ILE A 650 2.76 -37.11 60.90
CA ILE A 650 3.86 -38.02 60.53
C ILE A 650 5.16 -37.26 60.29
N GLU A 651 6.26 -37.99 60.40
CA GLU A 651 7.57 -37.53 59.96
C GLU A 651 7.70 -37.75 58.44
N PHE A 652 7.78 -36.67 57.68
CA PHE A 652 8.10 -36.73 56.26
C PHE A 652 9.61 -36.87 56.10
N VAL A 653 10.09 -38.05 55.75
CA VAL A 653 11.50 -38.24 55.41
C VAL A 653 11.75 -37.65 54.03
N GLU A 654 12.66 -36.68 53.91
CA GLU A 654 13.13 -36.23 52.60
C GLU A 654 13.90 -37.38 51.94
N SER A 655 13.40 -37.88 50.82
CA SER A 655 14.17 -38.76 49.94
C SER A 655 15.29 -37.92 49.32
N ASN A 656 16.53 -38.21 49.70
CA ASN A 656 17.76 -37.61 49.16
C ASN A 656 17.84 -37.65 47.63
#